data_AF-A0A9E4AT98-F1
#
_entry.id   AF-A0A9E4AT98-F1
#
_cell.length_a   1.000
_cell.length_b   1.000
_cell.length_c   1.000
_cell.angle_alpha   90.00
_cell.angle_beta   90.00
_cell.angle_gamma   90.00
#
_symmetry.space_group_name_H-M   'P 1'
#
loop_
_entity.id
_entity.type
_entity.pdbx_description
1 polymer ?
#
loop_
_entity_poly.entity_id
_entity_poly.type
_entity_poly.pdbx_seq_one_letter_code
_entity_poly.pdbx_strand_id
1 'polypeptide(L)'
;MPIDPRLARVLIDAAHRNALKEALIVVSALTAQDPRLRPHNQREAADTAQERFTDEKSDFLALVKLWFWAERERQANASAAFRRLLERHFISPNRYFEWRSLHRQLTGYCQRLGLPLNTKPASYKNLHTAVLTGSLGLIGIKEEKQKYTGVHDLHFQLLPGTRLAKSSPKWVVAAEIVETGRVYARTVASIERKWIEDVARRLLKMSYFDEYWDDRRGEAMILSRATLYGLAVYERRPLRLAPRDSELARELFVRHALVEPKQVRPWSFLKHNRQLLNKLLKIQARERRTDLVVAPRVQASFYLERLPDEVVNVRSFEAWFSQASTDELERLKMTSRDLLKRPDEDLTNSAFPGELVIDDRRWPLRYRFAPGDIADGVSVQVKAENISALSQDAVQWLVPGRFAEKLTELLKSLPKQHRRHLVPIPDRVEQLCDYLLRPSRYRIGNFYDVLSRTLADFYRVQVPSDAWDEAKLSPFLRMNVQWLNRRGTVLDQDRDLVALKRRHEETLSDALDVEATVGSDKPERFVTFPDTGIEKQRRLRQGHTDFTVFPALVDKGDHVAVEIAVNASQQRVWHERGLCRLFVLAESQSVRYLRKEYQKESTMHMQLAKLADPNEVFDALLMSVARHVYVTQAEKIESRAEFDAMLAEHRGEFVSYGLDLIETCVAIAEKRFDVSLAVENIDSAVLMSAKADLEAQLSHIVPADFMWQTPYERLADLPRYLEAMLYRVNHFQGRVSKDEELMGQVRAWEQRLQALVTRVGEMPDLIEAKFLLAELRVALFHQKLGTKEKVSQKKLKQTFERLERTYIND
;
A
#
# COMPACT_ATOMS: atom_id res chain seq x y z
N MET A 1 -53.84 56.13 12.37
CA MET A 1 -54.81 55.54 11.41
C MET A 1 -55.67 54.55 12.18
N PRO A 2 -56.99 54.46 11.94
CA PRO A 2 -57.89 53.59 12.71
C PRO A 2 -57.92 52.15 12.17
N ILE A 3 -56.75 51.49 12.11
CA ILE A 3 -56.57 50.11 11.64
C ILE A 3 -55.49 49.40 12.46
N ASP A 4 -55.35 48.08 12.29
CA ASP A 4 -54.27 47.28 12.90
C ASP A 4 -52.89 47.95 12.64
N PRO A 5 -52.06 48.16 13.68
CA PRO A 5 -50.74 48.78 13.55
C PRO A 5 -49.84 48.14 12.48
N ARG A 6 -49.95 46.82 12.25
CA ARG A 6 -49.24 46.10 11.20
C ARG A 6 -49.63 46.60 9.81
N LEU A 7 -50.93 46.74 9.58
CA LEU A 7 -51.45 47.24 8.30
C LEU A 7 -51.16 48.73 8.11
N ALA A 8 -51.18 49.53 9.18
CA ALA A 8 -50.73 50.92 9.14
C ALA A 8 -49.24 51.01 8.75
N ARG A 9 -48.39 50.12 9.27
CA ARG A 9 -46.97 50.05 8.91
C ARG A 9 -46.76 49.76 7.42
N VAL A 10 -47.58 48.86 6.84
CA VAL A 10 -47.57 48.57 5.39
C VAL A 10 -47.82 49.85 4.58
N LEU A 11 -48.82 50.65 4.94
CA LEU A 11 -49.13 51.89 4.21
C LEU A 11 -48.00 52.92 4.28
N ILE A 12 -47.40 53.10 5.45
CA ILE A 12 -46.27 54.04 5.64
C ILE A 12 -45.08 53.59 4.79
N ASP A 13 -44.70 52.31 4.84
CA ASP A 13 -43.56 51.78 4.09
C ASP A 13 -43.84 51.76 2.57
N ALA A 14 -45.08 51.47 2.15
CA ALA A 14 -45.49 51.51 0.75
C ALA A 14 -45.35 52.91 0.12
N ALA A 15 -45.59 53.98 0.88
CA ALA A 15 -45.37 55.36 0.43
C ALA A 15 -43.90 55.60 0.07
N HIS A 16 -42.97 55.16 0.92
CA HIS A 16 -41.53 55.27 0.65
C HIS A 16 -41.06 54.42 -0.54
N ARG A 17 -41.81 53.37 -0.90
CA ARG A 17 -41.48 52.45 -1.99
C ARG A 17 -42.24 52.72 -3.29
N ASN A 18 -43.00 53.83 -3.39
CA ASN A 18 -43.86 54.13 -4.54
C ASN A 18 -44.88 53.01 -4.82
N ALA A 19 -45.53 52.48 -3.78
CA ALA A 19 -46.52 51.41 -3.87
C ALA A 19 -47.81 51.70 -3.06
N LEU A 20 -48.02 52.95 -2.63
CA LEU A 20 -49.11 53.32 -1.74
C LEU A 20 -50.50 53.10 -2.34
N LYS A 21 -50.69 53.32 -3.64
CA LYS A 21 -51.99 53.16 -4.33
C LYS A 21 -52.46 51.71 -4.27
N GLU A 22 -51.57 50.76 -4.58
CA GLU A 22 -51.84 49.32 -4.50
C GLU A 22 -51.93 48.83 -3.06
N ALA A 23 -51.08 49.36 -2.16
CA ALA A 23 -51.11 49.00 -0.74
C ALA A 23 -52.41 49.48 -0.06
N LEU A 24 -52.96 50.64 -0.43
CA LEU A 24 -54.26 51.12 0.05
C LEU A 24 -55.38 50.16 -0.33
N ILE A 25 -55.38 49.65 -1.56
CA ILE A 25 -56.34 48.64 -2.04
C ILE A 25 -56.24 47.37 -1.20
N VAL A 26 -55.02 46.86 -1.02
CA VAL A 26 -54.76 45.64 -0.25
C VAL A 26 -55.15 45.83 1.23
N VAL A 27 -54.63 46.86 1.89
CA VAL A 27 -54.86 47.09 3.33
C VAL A 27 -56.33 47.33 3.64
N SER A 28 -57.03 48.10 2.81
CA SER A 28 -58.47 48.29 2.97
C SER A 28 -59.26 46.99 2.78
N ALA A 29 -58.82 46.11 1.87
CA ALA A 29 -59.43 44.80 1.68
C ALA A 29 -59.22 43.88 2.89
N LEU A 30 -58.01 43.87 3.44
CA LEU A 30 -57.66 43.07 4.63
C LEU A 30 -58.33 43.58 5.91
N THR A 31 -58.73 44.84 5.93
CA THR A 31 -59.49 45.45 7.05
C THR A 31 -60.99 45.15 6.94
N ALA A 32 -61.49 44.95 5.71
CA ALA A 32 -62.89 44.64 5.42
C ALA A 32 -63.14 43.12 5.39
N GLN A 33 -64.41 42.72 5.32
CA GLN A 33 -64.76 41.34 4.99
C GLN A 33 -64.46 41.05 3.51
N ASP A 34 -63.81 39.91 3.20
CA ASP A 34 -63.49 39.54 1.81
C ASP A 34 -64.76 39.56 0.93
N PRO A 35 -64.78 40.38 -0.14
CA PRO A 35 -65.96 40.52 -0.97
C PRO A 35 -66.21 39.31 -1.86
N ARG A 36 -65.21 38.44 -2.07
CA ARG A 36 -65.35 37.22 -2.88
C ARG A 36 -66.17 36.18 -2.13
N LEU A 37 -67.13 35.57 -2.82
CA LEU A 37 -67.97 34.50 -2.33
C LEU A 37 -67.52 33.19 -2.98
N ARG A 38 -67.51 32.11 -2.19
CA ARG A 38 -67.24 30.76 -2.69
C ARG A 38 -68.18 29.74 -2.03
N PRO A 39 -69.49 29.75 -2.40
CA PRO A 39 -70.50 28.88 -1.80
C PRO A 39 -70.16 27.39 -2.00
N HIS A 40 -70.47 26.54 -1.02
CA HIS A 40 -70.10 25.11 -1.05
C HIS A 40 -70.64 24.36 -2.28
N ASN A 41 -71.85 24.69 -2.72
CA ASN A 41 -72.55 24.07 -3.84
C ASN A 41 -72.21 24.69 -5.22
N GLN A 42 -71.44 25.78 -5.27
CA GLN A 42 -71.10 26.51 -6.50
C GLN A 42 -69.60 26.86 -6.58
N ARG A 43 -68.74 26.03 -5.98
CA ARG A 43 -67.29 26.28 -5.89
C ARG A 43 -66.64 26.42 -7.26
N GLU A 44 -66.91 25.50 -8.19
CA GLU A 44 -66.33 25.52 -9.53
C GLU A 44 -66.74 26.77 -10.32
N ALA A 45 -68.04 27.10 -10.31
CA ALA A 45 -68.55 28.30 -10.96
C ALA A 45 -67.95 29.59 -10.37
N ALA A 46 -67.79 29.66 -9.05
CA ALA A 46 -67.14 30.79 -8.38
C ALA A 46 -65.66 30.90 -8.76
N ASP A 47 -64.93 29.78 -8.78
CA ASP A 47 -63.51 29.73 -9.14
C ASP A 47 -63.30 30.16 -10.60
N THR A 48 -64.11 29.68 -11.54
CA THR A 48 -64.07 30.09 -12.95
C THR A 48 -64.41 31.58 -13.12
N ALA A 49 -65.44 32.09 -12.44
CA ALA A 49 -65.85 33.49 -12.55
C ALA A 49 -64.82 34.47 -11.98
N GLN A 50 -64.03 34.02 -10.99
CA GLN A 50 -63.00 34.82 -10.33
C GLN A 50 -61.59 34.57 -10.89
N GLU A 51 -61.40 33.61 -11.80
CA GLU A 51 -60.09 33.24 -12.34
C GLU A 51 -59.33 34.43 -12.93
N ARG A 52 -60.03 35.34 -13.60
CA ARG A 52 -59.46 36.58 -14.18
C ARG A 52 -58.78 37.51 -13.17
N PHE A 53 -59.15 37.40 -11.90
CA PHE A 53 -58.56 38.21 -10.84
C PHE A 53 -57.36 37.52 -10.22
N THR A 54 -57.14 36.23 -10.48
CA THR A 54 -56.03 35.50 -9.87
C THR A 54 -54.66 36.00 -10.36
N ASP A 55 -53.64 35.80 -9.54
CA ASP A 55 -52.25 36.03 -9.89
C ASP A 55 -51.45 34.78 -9.56
N GLU A 56 -50.44 34.47 -10.37
CA GLU A 56 -49.65 33.26 -10.19
C GLU A 56 -48.75 33.30 -8.95
N LYS A 57 -48.40 34.51 -8.49
CA LYS A 57 -47.42 34.73 -7.43
C LYS A 57 -47.99 35.47 -6.22
N SER A 58 -49.19 36.04 -6.30
CA SER A 58 -49.75 36.84 -5.21
C SER A 58 -51.28 36.96 -5.13
N ASP A 59 -51.87 36.47 -4.04
CA ASP A 59 -53.27 36.75 -3.73
C ASP A 59 -53.52 38.23 -3.40
N PHE A 60 -52.49 38.98 -2.95
CA PHE A 60 -52.61 40.42 -2.74
C PHE A 60 -52.82 41.16 -4.06
N LEU A 61 -52.09 40.76 -5.12
CA LEU A 61 -52.33 41.29 -6.47
C LEU A 61 -53.68 40.87 -7.01
N ALA A 62 -54.23 39.74 -6.57
CA ALA A 62 -55.57 39.36 -6.97
C ALA A 62 -56.64 40.36 -6.48
N LEU A 63 -56.47 40.89 -5.27
CA LEU A 63 -57.31 41.98 -4.75
C LEU A 63 -57.12 43.26 -5.57
N VAL A 64 -55.89 43.58 -5.98
CA VAL A 64 -55.61 44.76 -6.82
C VAL A 64 -56.28 44.64 -8.20
N LYS A 65 -56.19 43.46 -8.85
CA LYS A 65 -56.85 43.18 -10.12
C LYS A 65 -58.37 43.28 -10.01
N LEU A 66 -58.94 42.67 -8.96
CA LEU A 66 -60.37 42.74 -8.66
C LEU A 66 -60.84 44.19 -8.48
N TRP A 67 -60.10 44.98 -7.69
CA TRP A 67 -60.41 46.38 -7.45
C TRP A 67 -60.45 47.21 -8.73
N PHE A 68 -59.40 47.12 -9.56
CA PHE A 68 -59.33 47.91 -10.79
C PHE A 68 -60.41 47.52 -11.79
N TRP A 69 -60.69 46.22 -11.92
CA TRP A 69 -61.82 45.77 -12.73
C TRP A 69 -63.14 46.32 -12.19
N ALA A 70 -63.42 46.15 -10.90
CA ALA A 70 -64.69 46.55 -10.31
C ALA A 70 -64.91 48.07 -10.38
N GLU A 71 -63.87 48.89 -10.14
CA GLU A 71 -64.00 50.35 -10.24
C GLU A 71 -64.20 50.82 -11.70
N ARG A 72 -63.60 50.14 -12.68
CA ARG A 72 -63.88 50.40 -14.10
C ARG A 72 -65.33 50.06 -14.46
N GLU A 73 -65.80 48.88 -14.07
CA GLU A 73 -67.17 48.46 -14.35
C GLU A 73 -68.20 49.34 -13.62
N ARG A 74 -67.90 49.80 -12.41
CA ARG A 74 -68.75 50.74 -11.65
C ARG A 74 -68.92 52.08 -12.36
N GLN A 75 -67.89 52.55 -13.06
CA GLN A 75 -67.95 53.80 -13.84
C GLN A 75 -68.67 53.61 -15.17
N ALA A 76 -68.58 52.42 -15.76
CA ALA A 76 -69.19 52.10 -17.06
C ALA A 76 -70.67 51.67 -16.97
N ASN A 77 -71.15 51.22 -15.81
CA ASN A 77 -72.48 50.64 -15.65
C ASN A 77 -73.36 51.45 -14.68
N ALA A 78 -74.67 51.48 -14.94
CA ALA A 78 -75.65 51.99 -13.98
C ALA A 78 -75.65 51.17 -12.68
N SER A 79 -75.99 51.80 -11.54
CA SER A 79 -75.84 51.19 -10.21
C SER A 79 -76.50 49.81 -10.06
N ALA A 80 -77.70 49.61 -10.61
CA ALA A 80 -78.39 48.32 -10.56
C ALA A 80 -77.72 47.24 -11.44
N ALA A 81 -77.25 47.62 -12.63
CA ALA A 81 -76.53 46.72 -13.54
C ALA A 81 -75.17 46.29 -12.95
N PHE A 82 -74.46 47.22 -12.31
CA PHE A 82 -73.20 46.93 -11.64
C PHE A 82 -73.36 45.94 -10.47
N ARG A 83 -74.39 46.10 -9.63
CA ARG A 83 -74.67 45.15 -8.54
C ARG A 83 -74.92 43.73 -9.06
N ARG A 84 -75.72 43.59 -10.13
CA ARG A 84 -75.95 42.30 -10.79
C ARG A 84 -74.67 41.72 -11.39
N LEU A 85 -73.79 42.57 -11.94
CA LEU A 85 -72.51 42.14 -12.49
C LEU A 85 -71.58 41.58 -11.39
N LEU A 86 -71.51 42.24 -10.23
CA LEU A 86 -70.76 41.72 -9.07
C LEU A 86 -71.28 40.36 -8.64
N GLU A 87 -72.60 40.19 -8.52
CA GLU A 87 -73.24 38.92 -8.14
C GLU A 87 -72.92 37.80 -9.14
N ARG A 88 -72.97 38.07 -10.45
CA ARG A 88 -72.57 37.09 -11.50
C ARG A 88 -71.12 36.65 -11.38
N HIS A 89 -70.25 37.51 -10.85
CA HIS A 89 -68.84 37.20 -10.59
C HIS A 89 -68.60 36.68 -9.17
N PHE A 90 -69.65 36.30 -8.44
CA PHE A 90 -69.57 35.82 -7.05
C PHE A 90 -68.91 36.84 -6.12
N ILE A 91 -69.18 38.12 -6.31
CA ILE A 91 -68.69 39.21 -5.46
C ILE A 91 -69.89 39.81 -4.73
N SER A 92 -69.83 39.88 -3.40
CA SER A 92 -70.87 40.51 -2.59
C SER A 92 -70.87 42.04 -2.81
N PRO A 93 -71.98 42.62 -3.31
CA PRO A 93 -72.05 44.07 -3.52
C PRO A 93 -71.85 44.86 -2.23
N ASN A 94 -72.43 44.40 -1.12
CA ASN A 94 -72.35 45.08 0.18
C ASN A 94 -70.91 45.16 0.68
N ARG A 95 -70.18 44.03 0.67
CA ARG A 95 -68.77 43.97 1.09
C ARG A 95 -67.86 44.78 0.17
N TYR A 96 -68.14 44.79 -1.13
CA TYR A 96 -67.40 45.64 -2.07
C TYR A 96 -67.56 47.14 -1.76
N PHE A 97 -68.78 47.60 -1.49
CA PHE A 97 -69.01 49.01 -1.14
C PHE A 97 -68.42 49.38 0.22
N GLU A 98 -68.43 48.47 1.18
CA GLU A 98 -67.72 48.61 2.46
C GLU A 98 -66.20 48.77 2.25
N TRP A 99 -65.58 47.83 1.52
CA TRP A 99 -64.18 47.91 1.13
C TRP A 99 -63.85 49.24 0.46
N ARG A 100 -64.68 49.70 -0.47
CA ARG A 100 -64.49 50.99 -1.15
C ARG A 100 -64.60 52.19 -0.21
N SER A 101 -65.51 52.14 0.76
CA SER A 101 -65.64 53.17 1.77
C SER A 101 -64.39 53.25 2.65
N LEU A 102 -63.88 52.10 3.12
CA LEU A 102 -62.66 52.00 3.91
C LEU A 102 -61.43 52.49 3.13
N HIS A 103 -61.30 52.10 1.85
CA HIS A 103 -60.24 52.61 0.98
C HIS A 103 -60.23 54.14 0.92
N ARG A 104 -61.40 54.76 0.72
CA ARG A 104 -61.52 56.24 0.69
C ARG A 104 -61.13 56.87 2.02
N GLN A 105 -61.56 56.29 3.16
CA GLN A 105 -61.19 56.79 4.48
C GLN A 105 -59.66 56.72 4.70
N LEU A 106 -59.05 55.57 4.41
CA LEU A 106 -57.61 55.36 4.55
C LEU A 106 -56.80 56.26 3.60
N THR A 107 -57.28 56.48 2.37
CA THR A 107 -56.67 57.44 1.44
C THR A 107 -56.63 58.84 2.05
N GLY A 108 -57.73 59.30 2.66
CA GLY A 108 -57.79 60.59 3.35
C GLY A 108 -56.84 60.66 4.57
N TYR A 109 -56.68 59.57 5.33
CA TYR A 109 -55.69 59.51 6.40
C TYR A 109 -54.25 59.60 5.87
N CYS A 110 -53.90 58.87 4.81
CA CYS A 110 -52.57 58.93 4.20
C CYS A 110 -52.26 60.33 3.65
N GLN A 111 -53.22 60.99 3.02
CA GLN A 111 -53.08 62.37 2.54
C GLN A 111 -52.83 63.37 3.67
N ARG A 112 -53.57 63.26 4.78
CA ARG A 112 -53.34 64.10 5.97
C ARG A 112 -51.96 63.90 6.59
N LEU A 113 -51.38 62.70 6.45
CA LEU A 113 -50.03 62.38 6.91
C LEU A 113 -48.95 62.74 5.89
N GLY A 114 -49.30 63.35 4.75
CA GLY A 114 -48.35 63.74 3.71
C GLY A 114 -47.74 62.57 2.95
N LEU A 115 -48.38 61.39 2.95
CA LEU A 115 -47.88 60.21 2.25
C LEU A 115 -48.24 60.29 0.75
N PRO A 116 -47.26 60.37 -0.17
CA PRO A 116 -47.53 60.55 -1.59
C PRO A 116 -48.07 59.28 -2.25
N LEU A 117 -49.12 59.44 -3.08
CA LEU A 117 -49.60 58.37 -3.95
C LEU A 117 -48.66 58.22 -5.16
N ASN A 118 -48.34 56.98 -5.53
CA ASN A 118 -47.57 56.70 -6.73
C ASN A 118 -48.37 56.97 -8.01
N THR A 119 -47.71 57.54 -9.01
CA THR A 119 -48.28 57.84 -10.33
C THR A 119 -48.18 56.66 -11.30
N LYS A 120 -47.07 55.91 -11.22
CA LYS A 120 -46.86 54.66 -11.98
C LYS A 120 -47.28 53.45 -11.15
N PRO A 121 -47.76 52.36 -11.79
CA PRO A 121 -48.06 51.11 -11.08
C PRO A 121 -46.87 50.60 -10.27
N ALA A 122 -47.12 50.11 -9.07
CA ALA A 122 -46.08 49.56 -8.21
C ALA A 122 -45.41 48.32 -8.84
N SER A 123 -44.11 48.17 -8.62
CA SER A 123 -43.44 46.90 -8.94
C SER A 123 -43.89 45.80 -7.97
N TYR A 124 -43.84 44.55 -8.42
CA TYR A 124 -44.13 43.38 -7.56
C TYR A 124 -43.30 43.43 -6.27
N LYS A 125 -42.00 43.69 -6.36
CA LYS A 125 -41.10 43.78 -5.21
C LYS A 125 -41.53 44.87 -4.24
N ASN A 126 -41.87 46.07 -4.73
CA ASN A 126 -42.16 47.21 -3.86
C ASN A 126 -43.42 46.99 -3.02
N LEU A 127 -44.50 46.50 -3.64
CA LEU A 127 -45.73 46.17 -2.92
C LEU A 127 -45.50 45.08 -1.87
N HIS A 128 -44.88 43.96 -2.25
CA HIS A 128 -44.72 42.82 -1.33
C HIS A 128 -43.69 43.08 -0.23
N THR A 129 -42.66 43.88 -0.49
CA THR A 129 -41.75 44.32 0.57
C THR A 129 -42.46 45.24 1.56
N ALA A 130 -43.38 46.09 1.10
CA ALA A 130 -44.21 46.89 1.98
C ALA A 130 -45.15 46.02 2.84
N VAL A 131 -45.83 45.04 2.23
CA VAL A 131 -46.67 44.06 2.94
C VAL A 131 -45.86 43.30 4.00
N LEU A 132 -44.63 42.90 3.65
CA LEU A 132 -43.72 42.19 4.55
C LEU A 132 -43.40 42.98 5.81
N THR A 133 -43.34 44.32 5.76
CA THR A 133 -43.07 45.15 6.96
C THR A 133 -44.13 45.05 8.05
N GLY A 134 -45.39 44.80 7.68
CA GLY A 134 -46.47 44.51 8.63
C GLY A 134 -46.62 43.02 8.95
N SER A 135 -46.01 42.15 8.16
CA SER A 135 -46.32 40.71 8.15
C SER A 135 -45.11 39.83 8.43
N LEU A 136 -44.07 40.37 9.10
CA LEU A 136 -42.88 39.59 9.49
C LEU A 136 -43.20 38.39 10.38
N GLY A 137 -44.29 38.45 11.14
CA GLY A 137 -44.79 37.33 11.95
C GLY A 137 -45.62 36.31 11.17
N LEU A 138 -45.82 36.52 9.86
CA LEU A 138 -46.68 35.71 9.00
C LEU A 138 -45.93 35.26 7.74
N ILE A 139 -44.62 35.06 7.87
CA ILE A 139 -43.78 34.47 6.84
C ILE A 139 -43.65 32.97 7.05
N GLY A 140 -43.34 32.24 5.99
CA GLY A 140 -42.93 30.85 6.10
C GLY A 140 -41.97 30.42 5.01
N ILE A 141 -41.14 29.44 5.35
CA ILE A 141 -40.28 28.73 4.42
C ILE A 141 -40.87 27.35 4.13
N LYS A 142 -40.84 26.93 2.88
CA LYS A 142 -41.32 25.61 2.46
C LYS A 142 -40.39 24.51 2.97
N GLU A 143 -40.98 23.47 3.52
CA GLU A 143 -40.36 22.19 3.85
C GLU A 143 -40.80 21.09 2.85
N GLU A 144 -40.87 19.84 3.31
CA GLU A 144 -41.34 18.71 2.53
C GLU A 144 -42.88 18.70 2.38
N LYS A 145 -43.38 18.08 1.30
CA LYS A 145 -44.81 17.77 1.08
C LYS A 145 -45.77 18.96 1.27
N GLN A 146 -45.42 20.13 0.72
CA GLN A 146 -46.26 21.35 0.72
C GLN A 146 -46.61 21.92 2.11
N LYS A 147 -45.79 21.60 3.12
CA LYS A 147 -45.85 22.23 4.43
C LYS A 147 -44.86 23.40 4.51
N TYR A 148 -45.20 24.38 5.33
CA TYR A 148 -44.40 25.56 5.59
C TYR A 148 -44.16 25.68 7.08
N THR A 149 -42.95 26.12 7.42
CA THR A 149 -42.58 26.47 8.79
C THR A 149 -42.44 27.98 8.88
N GLY A 150 -43.22 28.56 9.79
CA GLY A 150 -43.27 29.97 10.09
C GLY A 150 -42.45 30.34 11.31
N VAL A 151 -42.58 31.60 11.71
CA VAL A 151 -42.02 32.09 12.97
C VAL A 151 -42.58 31.32 14.16
N HIS A 152 -41.79 31.22 15.23
CA HIS A 152 -42.13 30.45 16.43
C HIS A 152 -42.47 28.97 16.14
N ASP A 153 -41.87 28.39 15.10
CA ASP A 153 -42.05 26.99 14.71
C ASP A 153 -43.51 26.63 14.35
N LEU A 154 -44.26 27.64 13.88
CA LEU A 154 -45.64 27.47 13.46
C LEU A 154 -45.69 26.73 12.11
N HIS A 155 -46.24 25.51 12.10
CA HIS A 155 -46.38 24.72 10.89
C HIS A 155 -47.73 24.99 10.24
N PHE A 156 -47.74 25.30 8.93
CA PHE A 156 -48.96 25.60 8.18
C PHE A 156 -48.91 25.12 6.73
N GLN A 157 -50.08 25.11 6.08
CA GLN A 157 -50.22 24.87 4.64
C GLN A 157 -50.83 26.10 3.96
N LEU A 158 -50.63 26.25 2.65
CA LEU A 158 -51.33 27.30 1.90
C LEU A 158 -52.79 26.88 1.67
N LEU A 159 -53.74 27.81 1.83
CA LEU A 159 -55.17 27.50 1.68
C LEU A 159 -55.47 26.89 0.30
N PRO A 160 -56.22 25.76 0.22
CA PRO A 160 -56.66 25.20 -1.05
C PRO A 160 -57.55 26.22 -1.80
N GLY A 161 -57.06 26.73 -2.93
CA GLY A 161 -57.74 27.75 -3.74
C GLY A 161 -56.81 28.86 -4.24
N THR A 162 -55.68 29.11 -3.57
CA THR A 162 -54.63 29.98 -4.15
C THR A 162 -53.82 29.24 -5.21
N ARG A 163 -53.40 29.94 -6.29
CA ARG A 163 -52.45 29.38 -7.28
C ARG A 163 -51.10 29.01 -6.64
N LEU A 164 -50.74 29.66 -5.53
CA LEU A 164 -49.52 29.37 -4.78
C LEU A 164 -49.53 28.01 -4.09
N ALA A 165 -50.70 27.44 -3.78
CA ALA A 165 -50.78 26.09 -3.23
C ALA A 165 -50.24 25.06 -4.23
N LYS A 166 -50.34 25.33 -5.54
CA LYS A 166 -49.82 24.49 -6.63
C LYS A 166 -48.35 24.77 -6.94
N SER A 167 -47.95 26.05 -7.06
CA SER A 167 -46.56 26.41 -7.40
C SER A 167 -45.59 26.30 -6.22
N SER A 168 -46.11 26.49 -5.01
CA SER A 168 -45.45 26.21 -3.73
C SER A 168 -44.05 26.81 -3.61
N PRO A 169 -43.96 28.15 -3.65
CA PRO A 169 -42.69 28.86 -3.63
C PRO A 169 -41.95 28.63 -2.31
N LYS A 170 -40.61 28.77 -2.36
CA LYS A 170 -39.75 28.51 -1.21
C LYS A 170 -40.05 29.42 -0.02
N TRP A 171 -40.39 30.68 -0.25
CA TRP A 171 -40.71 31.66 0.78
C TRP A 171 -42.03 32.34 0.48
N VAL A 172 -42.86 32.48 1.52
CA VAL A 172 -44.16 33.16 1.44
C VAL A 172 -44.31 34.19 2.54
N VAL A 173 -45.14 35.20 2.25
CA VAL A 173 -45.77 36.06 3.26
C VAL A 173 -47.28 35.88 3.16
N ALA A 174 -47.95 35.79 4.30
CA ALA A 174 -49.40 35.70 4.42
C ALA A 174 -49.99 36.96 5.05
N ALA A 175 -51.25 37.26 4.76
CA ALA A 175 -51.99 38.29 5.48
C ALA A 175 -52.47 37.79 6.85
N GLU A 176 -52.82 36.50 6.93
CA GLU A 176 -53.30 35.83 8.13
C GLU A 176 -52.97 34.33 8.08
N ILE A 177 -52.84 33.73 9.27
CA ILE A 177 -52.73 32.27 9.46
C ILE A 177 -53.84 31.88 10.43
N VAL A 178 -54.70 30.95 10.03
CA VAL A 178 -55.91 30.56 10.77
C VAL A 178 -56.01 29.05 10.94
N GLU A 179 -56.61 28.62 12.04
CA GLU A 179 -56.85 27.20 12.34
C GLU A 179 -58.34 26.86 12.19
N THR A 180 -58.66 26.02 11.22
CA THR A 180 -60.06 25.60 10.91
C THR A 180 -60.22 24.08 10.88
N GLY A 181 -59.22 23.36 11.41
CA GLY A 181 -59.06 21.89 11.41
C GLY A 181 -57.63 21.48 11.01
N ARG A 182 -57.00 22.28 10.15
CA ARG A 182 -55.55 22.38 9.96
C ARG A 182 -55.18 23.86 9.95
N VAL A 183 -53.91 24.16 10.18
CA VAL A 183 -53.40 25.53 10.14
C VAL A 183 -53.14 25.93 8.68
N TYR A 184 -53.85 26.96 8.21
CA TYR A 184 -53.74 27.47 6.84
C TYR A 184 -53.34 28.94 6.80
N ALA A 185 -52.40 29.27 5.93
CA ALA A 185 -52.11 30.64 5.53
C ALA A 185 -53.09 31.10 4.44
N ARG A 186 -53.67 32.29 4.63
CA ARG A 186 -54.63 32.90 3.69
C ARG A 186 -54.07 34.22 3.16
N THR A 187 -54.43 34.51 1.90
CA THR A 187 -53.94 35.66 1.15
C THR A 187 -52.41 35.72 1.17
N VAL A 188 -51.80 34.92 0.30
CA VAL A 188 -50.36 34.67 0.31
C VAL A 188 -49.66 35.23 -0.92
N ALA A 189 -48.38 35.55 -0.80
CA ALA A 189 -47.52 35.88 -1.92
C ALA A 189 -46.14 35.28 -1.78
N SER A 190 -45.54 34.97 -2.94
CA SER A 190 -44.13 34.57 -3.03
C SER A 190 -43.24 35.76 -2.74
N ILE A 191 -42.23 35.57 -1.89
CA ILE A 191 -41.23 36.59 -1.57
C ILE A 191 -39.81 36.02 -1.73
N GLU A 192 -38.81 36.89 -1.69
CA GLU A 192 -37.41 36.49 -1.66
C GLU A 192 -36.81 36.69 -0.26
N ARG A 193 -35.91 35.78 0.12
CA ARG A 193 -35.15 35.85 1.39
C ARG A 193 -34.48 37.22 1.60
N LYS A 194 -33.91 37.81 0.54
CA LYS A 194 -33.23 39.11 0.64
C LYS A 194 -34.18 40.21 1.12
N TRP A 195 -35.47 40.17 0.75
CA TRP A 195 -36.43 41.19 1.17
C TRP A 195 -36.72 41.08 2.67
N ILE A 196 -36.71 39.86 3.21
CA ILE A 196 -36.80 39.61 4.67
C ILE A 196 -35.57 40.19 5.36
N GLU A 197 -34.36 39.94 4.84
CA GLU A 197 -33.14 40.51 5.41
C GLU A 197 -33.12 42.04 5.39
N ASP A 198 -33.57 42.65 4.30
CA ASP A 198 -33.64 44.10 4.14
C ASP A 198 -34.61 44.73 5.15
N VAL A 199 -35.82 44.16 5.29
CA VAL A 199 -36.88 44.68 6.17
C VAL A 199 -36.59 44.37 7.64
N ALA A 200 -36.10 43.18 7.94
CA ALA A 200 -35.92 42.70 9.31
C ALA A 200 -34.49 42.88 9.84
N ARG A 201 -33.63 43.67 9.17
CA ARG A 201 -32.20 43.81 9.49
C ARG A 201 -31.89 43.98 10.98
N ARG A 202 -32.69 44.78 11.71
CA ARG A 202 -32.50 45.04 13.15
C ARG A 202 -33.14 43.99 14.08
N LEU A 203 -33.97 43.11 13.53
CA LEU A 203 -34.69 42.06 14.24
C LEU A 203 -34.02 40.68 14.08
N LEU A 204 -33.11 40.54 13.12
CA LEU A 204 -32.36 39.31 12.91
C LEU A 204 -31.42 39.06 14.09
N LYS A 205 -31.58 37.91 14.75
CA LYS A 205 -30.62 37.38 15.70
C LYS A 205 -29.56 36.59 14.94
N MET A 206 -28.34 37.11 14.93
CA MET A 206 -27.20 36.46 14.28
C MET A 206 -26.42 35.62 15.28
N SER A 207 -26.04 34.42 14.89
CA SER A 207 -25.07 33.58 15.59
C SER A 207 -23.95 33.18 14.64
N TYR A 208 -22.76 32.95 15.19
CA TYR A 208 -21.57 32.55 14.45
C TYR A 208 -21.03 31.24 15.02
N PHE A 209 -20.47 30.41 14.15
CA PHE A 209 -19.98 29.08 14.50
C PHE A 209 -19.09 28.55 13.37
N ASP A 210 -18.42 27.43 13.62
CA ASP A 210 -17.50 26.75 12.69
C ASP A 210 -16.46 27.73 12.12
N GLU A 211 -15.47 28.14 12.91
CA GLU A 211 -14.29 28.86 12.41
C GLU A 211 -13.42 27.91 11.58
N TYR A 212 -13.02 28.32 10.38
CA TYR A 212 -12.21 27.49 9.48
C TYR A 212 -11.29 28.30 8.58
N TRP A 213 -10.25 27.65 8.08
CA TRP A 213 -9.35 28.22 7.07
C TRP A 213 -9.86 27.91 5.65
N ASP A 214 -10.02 28.93 4.80
CA ASP A 214 -10.32 28.77 3.38
C ASP A 214 -9.03 28.92 2.55
N ASP A 215 -8.46 27.79 2.12
CA ASP A 215 -7.22 27.75 1.33
C ASP A 215 -7.31 28.55 0.01
N ARG A 216 -8.48 28.57 -0.64
CA ARG A 216 -8.67 29.28 -1.91
C ARG A 216 -8.64 30.79 -1.73
N ARG A 217 -9.25 31.27 -0.66
CA ARG A 217 -9.26 32.69 -0.31
C ARG A 217 -7.98 33.12 0.40
N GLY A 218 -7.29 32.17 1.04
CA GLY A 218 -6.13 32.45 1.87
C GLY A 218 -6.48 33.27 3.11
N GLU A 219 -7.67 33.06 3.70
CA GLU A 219 -8.11 33.78 4.90
C GLU A 219 -8.98 32.89 5.81
N ALA A 220 -9.03 33.23 7.09
CA ALA A 220 -9.91 32.59 8.06
C ALA A 220 -11.35 33.07 7.90
N MET A 221 -12.27 32.11 7.95
CA MET A 221 -13.70 32.27 7.72
C MET A 221 -14.48 31.75 8.92
N ILE A 222 -15.72 32.22 9.05
CA ILE A 222 -16.66 31.77 10.07
C ILE A 222 -18.05 31.66 9.44
N LEU A 223 -18.82 30.64 9.82
CA LEU A 223 -20.20 30.52 9.37
C LEU A 223 -21.12 31.37 10.24
N SER A 224 -22.17 31.88 9.60
CA SER A 224 -23.21 32.64 10.27
C SER A 224 -24.58 32.10 9.95
N ARG A 225 -25.44 32.14 10.98
CA ARG A 225 -26.87 31.88 10.90
C ARG A 225 -27.60 33.14 11.34
N ALA A 226 -28.71 33.46 10.69
CA ALA A 226 -29.63 34.48 11.16
C ALA A 226 -31.02 33.90 11.33
N THR A 227 -31.64 34.21 12.46
CA THR A 227 -33.02 33.84 12.77
C THR A 227 -33.88 35.08 12.95
N LEU A 228 -35.14 35.00 12.52
CA LEU A 228 -36.18 36.01 12.77
C LEU A 228 -37.29 35.32 13.56
N TYR A 229 -37.50 35.73 14.81
CA TYR A 229 -38.52 35.13 15.69
C TYR A 229 -38.48 33.58 15.73
N GLY A 230 -37.27 33.01 15.78
CA GLY A 230 -37.06 31.55 15.77
C GLY A 230 -36.96 30.92 14.38
N LEU A 231 -37.48 31.56 13.33
CA LEU A 231 -37.38 31.04 11.96
C LEU A 231 -36.00 31.31 11.36
N ALA A 232 -35.34 30.28 10.84
CA ALA A 232 -34.05 30.43 10.18
C ALA A 232 -34.20 31.13 8.82
N VAL A 233 -33.66 32.34 8.71
CA VAL A 233 -33.63 33.10 7.44
C VAL A 233 -32.51 32.58 6.55
N TYR A 234 -31.34 32.32 7.15
CA TYR A 234 -30.25 31.56 6.54
C TYR A 234 -29.43 30.86 7.63
N GLU A 235 -28.79 29.76 7.27
CA GLU A 235 -28.10 28.91 8.27
C GLU A 235 -26.59 28.84 8.11
N ARG A 236 -26.07 28.85 6.88
CA ARG A 236 -24.64 28.66 6.62
C ARG A 236 -24.12 29.70 5.64
N ARG A 237 -24.08 30.96 6.07
CA ARG A 237 -23.47 32.05 5.29
C ARG A 237 -22.01 32.25 5.73
N PRO A 238 -21.02 32.03 4.85
CA PRO A 238 -19.63 32.28 5.19
C PRO A 238 -19.34 33.79 5.28
N LEU A 239 -18.63 34.19 6.33
CA LEU A 239 -18.15 35.54 6.58
C LEU A 239 -16.66 35.49 6.91
N ARG A 240 -15.98 36.61 6.70
CA ARG A 240 -14.58 36.77 7.11
C ARG A 240 -14.51 36.79 8.63
N LEU A 241 -13.55 36.05 9.20
CA LEU A 241 -13.32 36.00 10.65
C LEU A 241 -12.61 37.25 11.16
N ALA A 242 -11.58 37.72 10.44
CA ALA A 242 -10.69 38.79 10.90
C ALA A 242 -11.38 40.08 11.39
N PRO A 243 -12.49 40.58 10.80
CA PRO A 243 -13.19 41.76 11.32
C PRO A 243 -13.90 41.56 12.68
N ARG A 244 -14.01 40.31 13.14
CA ARG A 244 -14.65 39.93 14.41
C ARG A 244 -13.63 39.45 15.43
N ASP A 245 -12.68 38.63 14.97
CA ASP A 245 -11.62 38.07 15.78
C ASP A 245 -10.34 38.01 14.93
N SER A 246 -9.53 39.06 15.04
CA SER A 246 -8.27 39.18 14.31
C SER A 246 -7.19 38.25 14.86
N GLU A 247 -7.22 37.98 16.17
CA GLU A 247 -6.25 37.12 16.85
C GLU A 247 -6.42 35.67 16.39
N LEU A 248 -7.64 35.13 16.45
CA LEU A 248 -7.93 33.78 15.96
C LEU A 248 -7.70 33.66 14.45
N ALA A 249 -8.03 34.70 13.67
CA ALA A 249 -7.74 34.72 12.24
C ALA A 249 -6.23 34.61 11.95
N ARG A 250 -5.40 35.31 12.74
CA ARG A 250 -3.94 35.23 12.67
C ARG A 250 -3.41 33.86 13.07
N GLU A 251 -3.93 33.26 14.15
CA GLU A 251 -3.55 31.89 14.51
C GLU A 251 -3.86 30.87 13.41
N LEU A 252 -5.06 30.96 12.82
CA LEU A 252 -5.48 30.09 11.72
C LEU A 252 -4.63 30.32 10.47
N PHE A 253 -4.30 31.57 10.15
CA PHE A 253 -3.36 31.88 9.07
C PHE A 253 -1.99 31.24 9.31
N VAL A 254 -1.37 31.44 10.46
CA VAL A 254 -0.05 30.87 10.76
C VAL A 254 -0.10 29.34 10.68
N ARG A 255 -1.09 28.72 11.33
CA ARG A 255 -1.21 27.25 11.36
C ARG A 255 -1.40 26.68 9.97
N HIS A 256 -2.35 27.20 9.18
CA HIS A 256 -2.76 26.59 7.92
C HIS A 256 -2.07 27.16 6.68
N ALA A 257 -1.42 28.31 6.74
CA ALA A 257 -0.67 28.87 5.61
C ALA A 257 0.85 28.74 5.77
N LEU A 258 1.38 28.70 6.99
CA LEU A 258 2.82 28.66 7.25
C LEU A 258 3.28 27.31 7.79
N VAL A 259 2.61 26.75 8.80
CA VAL A 259 3.04 25.49 9.43
C VAL A 259 2.60 24.27 8.64
N GLU A 260 1.30 24.15 8.37
CA GLU A 260 0.69 22.98 7.71
C GLU A 260 -0.08 23.37 6.42
N PRO A 261 0.56 24.02 5.43
CA PRO A 261 -0.15 24.45 4.24
C PRO A 261 -0.49 23.29 3.31
N LYS A 262 -1.76 23.26 2.88
CA LYS A 262 -2.22 22.39 1.79
C LYS A 262 -1.62 22.81 0.44
N GLN A 263 -1.48 24.13 0.23
CA GLN A 263 -0.83 24.69 -0.95
C GLN A 263 0.41 25.47 -0.53
N VAL A 264 1.58 24.99 -0.96
CA VAL A 264 2.85 25.64 -0.64
C VAL A 264 3.02 26.87 -1.52
N ARG A 265 3.08 28.05 -0.90
CA ARG A 265 3.39 29.31 -1.57
C ARG A 265 4.92 29.48 -1.71
N PRO A 266 5.41 30.15 -2.76
CA PRO A 266 6.83 30.21 -3.10
C PRO A 266 7.64 31.20 -2.24
N TRP A 267 7.31 31.35 -0.96
CA TRP A 267 8.05 32.22 -0.05
C TRP A 267 9.39 31.57 0.35
N SER A 268 10.48 32.33 0.24
CA SER A 268 11.86 31.82 0.39
C SER A 268 12.13 31.19 1.76
N PHE A 269 11.74 31.86 2.85
CA PHE A 269 11.90 31.33 4.21
C PHE A 269 11.09 30.04 4.42
N LEU A 270 9.87 29.96 3.87
CA LEU A 270 9.00 28.80 4.04
C LEU A 270 9.58 27.58 3.32
N LYS A 271 10.18 27.78 2.13
CA LYS A 271 10.92 26.73 1.42
C LYS A 271 12.08 26.21 2.27
N HIS A 272 12.88 27.10 2.86
CA HIS A 272 13.97 26.76 3.77
C HIS A 272 13.49 25.96 4.99
N ASN A 273 12.48 26.49 5.71
CA ASN A 273 11.95 25.85 6.94
C ASN A 273 11.40 24.45 6.65
N ARG A 274 10.68 24.28 5.54
CA ARG A 274 10.15 22.97 5.12
C ARG A 274 11.26 22.00 4.74
N GLN A 275 12.31 22.46 4.07
CA GLN A 275 13.47 21.62 3.76
C GLN A 275 14.16 21.14 5.04
N LEU A 276 14.34 22.04 6.01
CA LEU A 276 14.91 21.72 7.31
C LEU A 276 14.01 20.76 8.11
N LEU A 277 12.71 21.05 8.22
CA LEU A 277 11.74 20.17 8.89
C LEU A 277 11.72 18.78 8.25
N ASN A 278 11.69 18.69 6.92
CA ASN A 278 11.75 17.40 6.23
C ASN A 278 13.06 16.65 6.49
N LYS A 279 14.19 17.35 6.61
CA LYS A 279 15.47 16.75 7.01
C LYS A 279 15.38 16.17 8.42
N LEU A 280 14.83 16.91 9.38
CA LEU A 280 14.66 16.46 10.75
C LEU A 280 13.62 15.33 10.89
N LEU A 281 12.51 15.37 10.16
CA LEU A 281 11.51 14.29 10.13
C LEU A 281 12.09 13.00 9.52
N LYS A 282 12.99 13.10 8.53
CA LYS A 282 13.75 11.94 8.04
C LYS A 282 14.65 11.35 9.12
N ILE A 283 15.34 12.20 9.90
CA ILE A 283 16.13 11.76 11.06
C ILE A 283 15.22 11.10 12.10
N GLN A 284 14.08 11.72 12.41
CA GLN A 284 13.08 11.21 13.34
C GLN A 284 12.57 9.81 12.95
N ALA A 285 12.20 9.63 11.68
CA ALA A 285 11.76 8.35 11.14
C ALA A 285 12.87 7.29 11.16
N ARG A 286 14.10 7.69 10.81
CA ARG A 286 15.31 6.87 10.84
C ARG A 286 15.64 6.37 12.25
N GLU A 287 15.57 7.27 13.23
CA GLU A 287 15.78 6.98 14.65
C GLU A 287 14.54 6.41 15.35
N ARG A 288 13.39 6.25 14.66
CA ARG A 288 12.10 5.82 15.25
C ARG A 288 11.77 6.54 16.55
N ARG A 289 12.23 7.78 16.70
CA ARG A 289 11.93 8.61 17.85
C ARG A 289 10.67 9.38 17.56
N THR A 290 9.69 9.39 18.44
CA THR A 290 8.47 10.19 18.22
C THR A 290 8.62 11.60 18.79
N ASP A 291 9.76 11.89 19.42
CA ASP A 291 10.00 13.07 20.24
C ASP A 291 11.17 13.95 19.79
N LEU A 292 11.67 13.77 18.55
CA LEU A 292 12.78 14.58 18.04
C LEU A 292 12.33 16.01 17.68
N VAL A 293 11.22 16.13 16.94
CA VAL A 293 10.73 17.42 16.43
C VAL A 293 9.63 18.01 17.31
N VAL A 294 9.60 19.33 17.44
CA VAL A 294 8.55 20.06 18.17
C VAL A 294 7.18 19.94 17.49
N ALA A 295 6.12 20.00 18.28
CA ALA A 295 4.75 19.94 17.77
C ALA A 295 4.41 21.16 16.88
N PRO A 296 3.46 21.04 15.93
CA PRO A 296 3.06 22.15 15.05
C PRO A 296 2.65 23.44 15.79
N ARG A 297 2.10 23.32 17.01
CA ARG A 297 1.77 24.48 17.86
C ARG A 297 3.01 25.33 18.22
N VAL A 298 4.15 24.69 18.49
CA VAL A 298 5.41 25.38 18.80
C VAL A 298 5.96 26.08 17.56
N GLN A 299 5.86 25.43 16.40
CA GLN A 299 6.20 26.05 15.11
C GLN A 299 5.31 27.26 14.81
N ALA A 300 4.03 27.21 15.18
CA ALA A 300 3.13 28.35 15.05
C ALA A 300 3.54 29.50 15.98
N SER A 301 3.89 29.22 17.24
CA SER A 301 4.40 30.23 18.18
C SER A 301 5.64 30.95 17.64
N PHE A 302 6.58 30.23 17.01
CA PHE A 302 7.74 30.84 16.37
C PHE A 302 7.34 31.97 15.39
N TYR A 303 6.33 31.73 14.55
CA TYR A 303 5.85 32.73 13.60
C TYR A 303 5.04 33.85 14.27
N LEU A 304 4.16 33.51 15.23
CA LEU A 304 3.33 34.49 15.93
C LEU A 304 4.18 35.53 16.67
N GLU A 305 5.31 35.14 17.26
CA GLU A 305 6.24 36.05 17.94
C GLU A 305 6.98 37.02 16.99
N ARG A 306 7.04 36.69 15.69
CA ARG A 306 7.90 37.39 14.71
C ARG A 306 7.13 38.17 13.65
N LEU A 307 5.88 37.79 13.39
CA LEU A 307 5.01 38.48 12.44
C LEU A 307 4.27 39.63 13.14
N PRO A 308 3.99 40.75 12.47
CA PRO A 308 3.11 41.79 13.00
C PRO A 308 1.68 41.31 13.27
N ASP A 309 0.96 42.01 14.13
CA ASP A 309 -0.41 41.66 14.54
C ASP A 309 -1.42 41.82 13.39
N GLU A 310 -1.13 42.70 12.42
CA GLU A 310 -1.98 42.96 11.24
C GLU A 310 -1.95 41.81 10.23
N VAL A 311 -1.01 40.87 10.37
CA VAL A 311 -0.86 39.70 9.50
C VAL A 311 -1.87 38.62 9.91
N VAL A 312 -3.09 38.72 9.37
CA VAL A 312 -4.22 37.84 9.71
C VAL A 312 -4.66 36.93 8.55
N ASN A 313 -4.09 37.12 7.36
CA ASN A 313 -4.38 36.34 6.15
C ASN A 313 -3.23 36.46 5.14
N VAL A 314 -3.32 35.71 4.05
CA VAL A 314 -2.33 35.70 2.96
C VAL A 314 -2.12 37.08 2.35
N ARG A 315 -3.20 37.85 2.11
CA ARG A 315 -3.09 39.17 1.47
C ARG A 315 -2.37 40.17 2.37
N SER A 316 -2.69 40.22 3.66
CA SER A 316 -1.97 41.05 4.63
C SER A 316 -0.53 40.60 4.79
N PHE A 317 -0.27 39.30 4.75
CA PHE A 317 1.09 38.76 4.78
C PHE A 317 1.89 39.19 3.55
N GLU A 318 1.36 39.02 2.34
CA GLU A 318 2.05 39.39 1.10
C GLU A 318 2.34 40.90 1.02
N ALA A 319 1.40 41.73 1.49
CA ALA A 319 1.62 43.17 1.62
C ALA A 319 2.79 43.50 2.55
N TRP A 320 2.81 42.92 3.76
CA TRP A 320 3.93 43.08 4.70
C TRP A 320 5.25 42.50 4.13
N PHE A 321 5.21 41.27 3.60
CA PHE A 321 6.37 40.55 3.08
C PHE A 321 7.08 41.32 1.94
N SER A 322 6.33 42.08 1.12
CA SER A 322 6.89 42.91 0.06
C SER A 322 7.66 44.14 0.55
N GLN A 323 7.42 44.58 1.79
CA GLN A 323 8.02 45.76 2.40
C GLN A 323 8.99 45.42 3.53
N ALA A 324 8.96 44.17 4.02
CA ALA A 324 9.80 43.68 5.10
C ALA A 324 11.29 43.78 4.75
N SER A 325 12.07 44.24 5.73
CA SER A 325 13.53 44.29 5.65
C SER A 325 14.13 42.89 5.56
N THR A 326 15.37 42.80 5.07
CA THR A 326 16.12 41.55 5.03
C THR A 326 16.20 40.89 6.40
N ASP A 327 16.41 41.67 7.47
CA ASP A 327 16.50 41.16 8.84
C ASP A 327 15.17 40.58 9.35
N GLU A 328 14.03 41.17 8.98
CA GLU A 328 12.72 40.60 9.28
C GLU A 328 12.49 39.28 8.57
N LEU A 329 12.89 39.18 7.29
CA LEU A 329 12.73 37.96 6.51
C LEU A 329 13.67 36.84 6.97
N GLU A 330 14.91 37.17 7.36
CA GLU A 330 15.86 36.20 7.93
C GLU A 330 15.37 35.65 9.28
N ARG A 331 14.71 36.47 10.11
CA ARG A 331 14.11 36.00 11.37
C ARG A 331 13.00 34.96 11.18
N LEU A 332 12.38 34.90 10.01
CA LEU A 332 11.39 33.85 9.68
C LEU A 332 12.02 32.50 9.30
N LYS A 333 13.34 32.44 9.12
CA LYS A 333 14.04 31.17 8.86
C LYS A 333 14.32 30.44 10.16
N MET A 334 13.75 29.25 10.29
CA MET A 334 14.02 28.34 11.40
C MET A 334 15.42 27.73 11.27
N THR A 335 16.02 27.49 12.41
CA THR A 335 17.23 26.69 12.61
C THR A 335 16.86 25.32 13.20
N SER A 336 17.82 24.39 13.25
CA SER A 336 17.57 23.09 13.88
C SER A 336 17.13 23.25 15.34
N ARG A 337 17.67 24.25 16.06
CA ARG A 337 17.34 24.53 17.46
C ARG A 337 15.86 24.86 17.66
N ASP A 338 15.24 25.54 16.70
CA ASP A 338 13.82 25.93 16.76
C ASP A 338 12.87 24.76 16.52
N LEU A 339 13.35 23.71 15.84
CA LEU A 339 12.56 22.56 15.42
C LEU A 339 12.79 21.31 16.26
N LEU A 340 13.88 21.23 17.03
CA LEU A 340 14.17 20.12 17.92
C LEU A 340 13.50 20.31 19.28
N LYS A 341 12.98 19.22 19.88
CA LYS A 341 12.51 19.28 21.27
C LYS A 341 13.63 19.59 22.25
N ARG A 342 14.86 19.19 21.93
CA ARG A 342 16.09 19.50 22.68
C ARG A 342 17.04 20.28 21.75
N PRO A 343 17.31 21.56 22.01
CA PRO A 343 18.07 22.42 21.09
C PRO A 343 19.50 21.95 20.79
N ASP A 344 20.15 21.28 21.75
CA ASP A 344 21.56 20.88 21.68
C ASP A 344 21.72 19.38 21.31
N GLU A 345 20.73 18.81 20.63
CA GLU A 345 20.72 17.40 20.22
C GLU A 345 21.70 17.15 19.06
N ASP A 346 22.62 16.21 19.24
CA ASP A 346 23.60 15.84 18.22
C ASP A 346 22.94 15.04 17.08
N LEU A 347 22.96 15.60 15.87
CA LEU A 347 22.36 15.01 14.66
C LEU A 347 23.39 14.23 13.80
N THR A 348 24.65 14.15 14.25
CA THR A 348 25.77 13.55 13.50
C THR A 348 25.69 12.04 13.53
N ASN A 349 24.81 11.46 12.71
CA ASN A 349 24.44 10.05 12.88
C ASN A 349 25.03 9.14 11.80
N SER A 350 26.30 8.76 11.96
CA SER A 350 26.94 7.67 11.20
C SER A 350 26.25 6.33 11.43
N ALA A 351 25.53 6.18 12.56
CA ALA A 351 24.85 4.95 12.90
C ALA A 351 23.63 4.66 11.99
N PHE A 352 23.08 5.66 11.31
CA PHE A 352 22.00 5.44 10.35
C PHE A 352 22.33 6.06 8.98
N PRO A 353 23.17 5.39 8.18
CA PRO A 353 23.66 5.95 6.94
C PRO A 353 22.55 6.05 5.87
N GLY A 354 22.71 6.98 4.91
CA GLY A 354 21.79 7.11 3.77
C GLY A 354 21.98 6.02 2.71
N GLU A 355 23.15 5.37 2.70
CA GLU A 355 23.52 4.29 1.79
C GLU A 355 24.41 3.30 2.55
N LEU A 356 24.46 2.04 2.10
CA LEU A 356 25.42 1.05 2.58
C LEU A 356 26.41 0.69 1.48
N VAL A 357 27.66 0.46 1.86
CA VAL A 357 28.63 -0.17 0.97
C VAL A 357 28.62 -1.67 1.24
N ILE A 358 28.28 -2.46 0.22
CA ILE A 358 28.32 -3.92 0.24
C ILE A 358 29.01 -4.36 -1.05
N ASP A 359 30.09 -5.13 -0.95
CA ASP A 359 30.90 -5.61 -2.07
C ASP A 359 31.31 -4.47 -3.04
N ASP A 360 31.84 -3.39 -2.47
CA ASP A 360 32.23 -2.13 -3.15
C ASP A 360 31.09 -1.38 -3.89
N ARG A 361 29.84 -1.83 -3.76
CA ARG A 361 28.66 -1.17 -4.32
C ARG A 361 27.92 -0.36 -3.27
N ARG A 362 27.41 0.80 -3.67
CA ARG A 362 26.58 1.67 -2.82
C ARG A 362 25.11 1.36 -3.00
N TRP A 363 24.43 1.04 -1.91
CA TRP A 363 23.03 0.67 -1.85
C TRP A 363 22.23 1.72 -1.09
N PRO A 364 21.35 2.48 -1.77
CA PRO A 364 20.54 3.49 -1.09
C PRO A 364 19.61 2.88 -0.04
N LEU A 365 19.49 3.56 1.10
CA LEU A 365 18.60 3.17 2.19
C LEU A 365 17.40 4.10 2.30
N ARG A 366 16.25 3.51 2.59
CA ARG A 366 15.01 4.21 2.92
C ARG A 366 14.55 3.81 4.31
N TYR A 367 14.29 4.79 5.16
CA TYR A 367 13.77 4.58 6.52
C TYR A 367 12.32 5.00 6.59
N ARG A 368 11.49 4.17 7.22
CA ARG A 368 10.07 4.46 7.45
C ARG A 368 9.67 4.00 8.85
N PHE A 369 8.98 4.85 9.58
CA PHE A 369 8.31 4.49 10.83
C PHE A 369 6.81 4.38 10.54
N ALA A 370 6.34 3.15 10.34
CA ALA A 370 4.96 2.82 10.05
C ALA A 370 4.62 1.44 10.64
N PRO A 371 4.44 1.32 11.97
CA PRO A 371 4.20 0.04 12.63
C PRO A 371 3.10 -0.77 11.93
N GLY A 372 3.39 -2.04 11.59
CA GLY A 372 2.48 -2.94 10.89
C GLY A 372 2.54 -2.89 9.35
N ASP A 373 3.21 -1.90 8.76
CA ASP A 373 3.46 -1.84 7.30
C ASP A 373 4.70 -2.68 6.95
N ILE A 374 4.67 -3.38 5.81
CA ILE A 374 5.81 -4.18 5.34
C ILE A 374 7.06 -3.31 5.10
N ALA A 375 6.93 -2.03 4.80
CA ALA A 375 8.05 -1.12 4.65
C ALA A 375 8.55 -0.51 5.98
N ASP A 376 8.01 -0.90 7.13
CA ASP A 376 8.46 -0.42 8.45
C ASP A 376 9.92 -0.82 8.74
N GLY A 377 10.70 0.12 9.26
CA GLY A 377 12.12 -0.04 9.54
C GLY A 377 13.01 0.48 8.41
N VAL A 378 14.11 -0.22 8.15
CA VAL A 378 15.08 0.13 7.10
C VAL A 378 14.87 -0.77 5.88
N SER A 379 14.74 -0.15 4.71
CA SER A 379 14.67 -0.80 3.42
C SER A 379 15.90 -0.47 2.58
N VAL A 380 16.59 -1.48 2.04
CA VAL A 380 17.58 -1.29 0.99
C VAL A 380 16.87 -1.20 -0.36
N GLN A 381 17.21 -0.18 -1.15
CA GLN A 381 16.61 0.07 -2.45
C GLN A 381 17.48 -0.54 -3.54
N VAL A 382 16.91 -1.49 -4.29
CA VAL A 382 17.64 -2.34 -5.23
C VAL A 382 16.97 -2.22 -6.59
N LYS A 383 17.68 -1.70 -7.59
CA LYS A 383 17.18 -1.66 -8.97
C LYS A 383 17.03 -3.08 -9.52
N ALA A 384 16.09 -3.25 -10.45
CA ALA A 384 15.71 -4.54 -11.00
C ALA A 384 16.91 -5.40 -11.43
N GLU A 385 17.77 -4.79 -12.25
CA GLU A 385 19.01 -5.33 -12.80
C GLU A 385 20.10 -5.70 -11.77
N ASN A 386 19.98 -5.23 -10.52
CA ASN A 386 21.04 -5.36 -9.50
C ASN A 386 20.67 -6.29 -8.34
N ILE A 387 19.48 -6.89 -8.32
CA ILE A 387 19.05 -7.71 -7.18
C ILE A 387 19.91 -8.96 -6.98
N SER A 388 20.43 -9.55 -8.06
CA SER A 388 21.35 -10.70 -8.01
C SER A 388 22.62 -10.40 -7.22
N ALA A 389 23.16 -9.18 -7.35
CA ALA A 389 24.39 -8.72 -6.71
C ALA A 389 24.26 -8.37 -5.22
N LEU A 390 23.05 -8.29 -4.68
CA LEU A 390 22.86 -8.10 -3.25
C LEU A 390 23.01 -9.45 -2.52
N SER A 391 23.88 -9.48 -1.52
CA SER A 391 24.11 -10.64 -0.64
C SER A 391 23.08 -10.68 0.50
N GLN A 392 22.49 -11.85 0.75
CA GLN A 392 21.57 -12.06 1.87
C GLN A 392 22.31 -11.91 3.21
N ASP A 393 23.53 -12.44 3.31
CA ASP A 393 24.33 -12.36 4.52
C ASP A 393 24.63 -10.91 4.89
N ALA A 394 25.01 -10.08 3.91
CA ALA A 394 25.26 -8.67 4.14
C ALA A 394 24.02 -7.95 4.70
N VAL A 395 22.82 -8.25 4.18
CA VAL A 395 21.56 -7.62 4.59
C VAL A 395 21.16 -7.98 6.03
N GLN A 396 21.52 -9.19 6.50
CA GLN A 396 21.23 -9.64 7.88
C GLN A 396 21.88 -8.74 8.94
N TRP A 397 23.00 -8.09 8.67
CA TRP A 397 23.69 -7.26 9.68
C TRP A 397 22.90 -6.02 10.10
N LEU A 398 21.93 -5.52 9.32
CA LEU A 398 21.19 -4.28 9.63
C LEU A 398 22.11 -3.04 9.78
N VAL A 399 21.54 -1.84 9.92
CA VAL A 399 22.30 -0.61 10.10
C VAL A 399 22.86 -0.48 11.54
N PRO A 400 24.00 0.21 11.74
CA PRO A 400 24.66 0.25 13.06
C PRO A 400 23.75 0.77 14.18
N GLY A 401 22.92 1.77 13.88
CA GLY A 401 22.01 2.44 14.83
C GLY A 401 20.84 1.58 15.32
N ARG A 402 20.61 0.41 14.70
CA ARG A 402 19.63 -0.59 15.15
C ARG A 402 20.27 -1.89 15.61
N PHE A 403 21.60 -1.98 15.51
CA PHE A 403 22.32 -3.21 15.78
C PHE A 403 22.17 -3.65 17.24
N ALA A 404 22.29 -2.70 18.18
CA ALA A 404 22.12 -2.97 19.61
C ALA A 404 20.72 -3.51 19.95
N GLU A 405 19.68 -2.92 19.34
CA GLU A 405 18.28 -3.34 19.55
C GLU A 405 18.04 -4.74 18.97
N LYS A 406 18.55 -5.00 17.76
CA LYS A 406 18.54 -6.33 17.13
C LYS A 406 19.23 -7.38 18.02
N LEU A 407 20.44 -7.09 18.50
CA LEU A 407 21.18 -7.99 19.39
C LEU A 407 20.41 -8.24 20.69
N THR A 408 19.84 -7.18 21.29
CA THR A 408 19.07 -7.31 22.53
C THR A 408 17.91 -8.29 22.38
N GLU A 409 17.14 -8.17 21.30
CA GLU A 409 15.97 -9.03 21.05
C GLU A 409 16.38 -10.47 20.71
N LEU A 410 17.44 -10.65 19.91
CA LEU A 410 18.02 -11.96 19.63
C LEU A 410 18.53 -12.66 20.90
N LEU A 411 19.31 -11.97 21.74
CA LEU A 411 19.83 -12.56 22.98
C LEU A 411 18.71 -12.88 23.97
N LYS A 412 17.61 -12.11 23.97
CA LYS A 412 16.42 -12.38 24.79
C LYS A 412 15.61 -13.57 24.27
N SER A 413 15.56 -13.78 22.96
CA SER A 413 14.81 -14.85 22.29
C SER A 413 15.49 -16.22 22.38
N LEU A 414 16.78 -16.25 22.71
CA LEU A 414 17.54 -17.49 22.93
C LEU A 414 16.90 -18.42 23.98
N PRO A 415 17.03 -19.75 23.81
CA PRO A 415 16.62 -20.73 24.81
C PRO A 415 17.23 -20.44 26.19
N LYS A 416 16.47 -20.76 27.25
CA LYS A 416 16.82 -20.46 28.65
C LYS A 416 18.22 -20.92 29.04
N GLN A 417 18.67 -22.04 28.48
CA GLN A 417 19.98 -22.62 28.75
C GLN A 417 21.14 -21.71 28.30
N HIS A 418 21.03 -21.01 27.16
CA HIS A 418 22.08 -20.12 26.67
C HIS A 418 21.95 -18.72 27.27
N ARG A 419 20.70 -18.21 27.36
CA ARG A 419 20.42 -16.84 27.82
C ARG A 419 20.89 -16.56 29.25
N ARG A 420 20.81 -17.55 30.15
CA ARG A 420 21.21 -17.42 31.56
C ARG A 420 22.67 -16.98 31.73
N HIS A 421 23.56 -17.38 30.82
CA HIS A 421 24.98 -17.05 30.86
C HIS A 421 25.31 -15.67 30.26
N LEU A 422 24.32 -15.01 29.64
CA LEU A 422 24.48 -13.73 28.94
C LEU A 422 23.81 -12.57 29.69
N VAL A 423 23.35 -12.80 30.92
CA VAL A 423 22.82 -11.76 31.82
C VAL A 423 23.99 -11.10 32.56
N PRO A 424 24.06 -9.76 32.66
CA PRO A 424 23.11 -8.75 32.16
C PRO A 424 23.21 -8.50 30.64
N ILE A 425 22.09 -8.63 29.92
CA ILE A 425 22.04 -8.49 28.46
C ILE A 425 22.51 -7.11 27.97
N PRO A 426 22.14 -5.97 28.58
CA PRO A 426 22.57 -4.64 28.11
C PRO A 426 24.10 -4.51 27.98
N ASP A 427 24.83 -4.91 29.02
CA ASP A 427 26.30 -4.83 29.06
C ASP A 427 26.94 -5.71 27.98
N ARG A 428 26.36 -6.91 27.74
CA ARG A 428 26.85 -7.81 26.67
C ARG A 428 26.59 -7.25 25.29
N VAL A 429 25.44 -6.61 25.07
CA VAL A 429 25.09 -5.97 23.80
C VAL A 429 26.06 -4.84 23.49
N GLU A 430 26.40 -3.99 24.47
CA GLU A 430 27.37 -2.91 24.29
C GLU A 430 28.74 -3.45 23.84
N GLN A 431 29.28 -4.44 24.56
CA GLN A 431 30.55 -5.09 24.21
C GLN A 431 30.54 -5.75 22.82
N LEU A 432 29.42 -6.41 22.47
CA LEU A 432 29.26 -7.05 21.16
C LEU A 432 29.15 -6.02 20.03
N CYS A 433 28.44 -4.92 20.24
CA CYS A 433 28.35 -3.81 19.28
C CYS A 433 29.73 -3.23 18.97
N ASP A 434 30.53 -2.91 19.99
CA ASP A 434 31.88 -2.34 19.85
C ASP A 434 32.85 -3.27 19.08
N TYR A 435 32.60 -4.58 19.14
CA TYR A 435 33.41 -5.57 18.45
C TYR A 435 32.93 -5.82 17.01
N LEU A 436 31.62 -6.03 16.83
CA LEU A 436 31.02 -6.46 15.57
C LEU A 436 30.85 -5.32 14.56
N LEU A 437 30.73 -4.07 15.01
CA LEU A 437 30.57 -2.90 14.14
C LEU A 437 31.91 -2.32 13.64
N ARG A 438 33.05 -2.93 13.97
CA ARG A 438 34.36 -2.49 13.47
C ARG A 438 34.44 -2.66 11.95
N PRO A 439 35.04 -1.73 11.19
CA PRO A 439 35.10 -1.80 9.72
C PRO A 439 35.68 -3.12 9.17
N SER A 440 36.62 -3.75 9.90
CA SER A 440 37.23 -5.02 9.53
C SER A 440 36.38 -6.27 9.80
N ARG A 441 35.14 -6.11 10.28
CA ARG A 441 34.23 -7.21 10.66
C ARG A 441 32.79 -6.96 10.26
N TYR A 442 32.36 -5.70 10.28
CA TYR A 442 31.00 -5.31 9.97
C TYR A 442 30.64 -5.76 8.56
N ARG A 443 29.59 -6.58 8.45
CA ARG A 443 29.08 -7.15 7.19
C ARG A 443 30.02 -8.15 6.50
N ILE A 444 30.94 -8.74 7.25
CA ILE A 444 31.83 -9.79 6.72
C ILE A 444 31.32 -11.14 7.22
N GLY A 445 30.82 -11.97 6.29
CA GLY A 445 30.25 -13.28 6.57
C GLY A 445 28.80 -13.26 7.08
N ASN A 446 28.25 -14.44 7.33
CA ASN A 446 26.90 -14.61 7.87
C ASN A 446 26.80 -14.08 9.30
N PHE A 447 25.84 -13.21 9.56
CA PHE A 447 25.72 -12.50 10.84
C PHE A 447 25.52 -13.45 12.03
N TYR A 448 24.70 -14.50 11.89
CA TYR A 448 24.39 -15.42 13.00
C TYR A 448 25.57 -16.33 13.33
N ASP A 449 26.32 -16.77 12.32
CA ASP A 449 27.51 -17.58 12.52
C ASP A 449 28.62 -16.76 13.20
N VAL A 450 28.83 -15.51 12.76
CA VAL A 450 29.78 -14.58 13.39
C VAL A 450 29.36 -14.24 14.83
N LEU A 451 28.07 -14.02 15.09
CA LEU A 451 27.55 -13.77 16.43
C LEU A 451 27.77 -15.00 17.34
N SER A 452 27.48 -16.21 16.85
CA SER A 452 27.67 -17.46 17.60
C SER A 452 29.13 -17.69 17.99
N ARG A 453 30.06 -17.48 17.05
CA ARG A 453 31.50 -17.53 17.34
C ARG A 453 31.92 -16.46 18.35
N THR A 454 31.42 -15.24 18.20
CA THR A 454 31.73 -14.14 19.12
C THR A 454 31.26 -14.45 20.54
N LEU A 455 30.06 -15.04 20.71
CA LEU A 455 29.56 -15.48 22.01
C LEU A 455 30.39 -16.62 22.62
N ALA A 456 30.85 -17.57 21.79
CA ALA A 456 31.74 -18.64 22.22
C ALA A 456 33.12 -18.13 22.65
N ASP A 457 33.66 -17.11 21.96
CA ASP A 457 34.97 -16.53 22.26
C ASP A 457 34.94 -15.65 23.50
N PHE A 458 33.97 -14.74 23.60
CA PHE A 458 33.88 -13.75 24.68
C PHE A 458 33.30 -14.33 25.97
N TYR A 459 32.29 -15.19 25.84
CA TYR A 459 31.48 -15.62 26.99
C TYR A 459 31.47 -17.13 27.19
N ARG A 460 32.17 -17.91 26.34
CA ARG A 460 32.18 -19.39 26.38
C ARG A 460 30.79 -20.01 26.25
N VAL A 461 29.84 -19.29 25.64
CA VAL A 461 28.48 -19.77 25.40
C VAL A 461 28.40 -20.29 23.97
N GLN A 462 28.24 -21.60 23.83
CA GLN A 462 28.01 -22.25 22.54
C GLN A 462 26.52 -22.12 22.19
N VAL A 463 26.22 -21.36 21.14
CA VAL A 463 24.87 -21.20 20.58
C VAL A 463 24.89 -21.84 19.18
N PRO A 464 24.11 -22.89 18.92
CA PRO A 464 24.02 -23.49 17.59
C PRO A 464 23.23 -22.59 16.64
N SER A 465 23.50 -22.65 15.33
CA SER A 465 22.92 -21.71 14.36
C SER A 465 21.38 -21.81 14.25
N ASP A 466 20.78 -22.95 14.58
CA ASP A 466 19.32 -23.17 14.63
C ASP A 466 18.63 -22.59 15.87
N ALA A 467 19.40 -22.17 16.89
CA ALA A 467 18.86 -21.49 18.07
C ALA A 467 18.46 -20.03 17.79
N TRP A 468 18.90 -19.46 16.66
CA TRP A 468 18.53 -18.12 16.23
C TRP A 468 17.20 -18.13 15.49
N ASP A 469 16.16 -17.75 16.19
CA ASP A 469 14.81 -17.68 15.65
C ASP A 469 14.48 -16.27 15.15
N GLU A 470 14.62 -16.03 13.85
CA GLU A 470 14.27 -14.75 13.21
C GLU A 470 12.79 -14.40 13.30
N ALA A 471 11.91 -15.40 13.42
CA ALA A 471 10.47 -15.14 13.52
C ALA A 471 10.10 -14.44 14.83
N LYS A 472 10.96 -14.56 15.86
CA LYS A 472 10.82 -13.83 17.13
C LYS A 472 11.36 -12.41 17.09
N LEU A 473 12.04 -11.99 16.01
CA LEU A 473 12.45 -10.60 15.85
C LEU A 473 11.29 -9.75 15.35
N SER A 474 11.12 -8.61 16.00
CA SER A 474 10.30 -7.51 15.51
C SER A 474 10.66 -7.21 14.04
N PRO A 475 9.68 -7.15 13.12
CA PRO A 475 9.96 -7.04 11.68
C PRO A 475 10.88 -5.87 11.30
N PHE A 476 10.81 -4.74 11.99
CA PHE A 476 11.64 -3.56 11.72
C PHE A 476 13.14 -3.75 12.08
N LEU A 477 13.50 -4.81 12.81
CA LEU A 477 14.88 -5.22 13.10
C LEU A 477 15.45 -6.21 12.08
N ARG A 478 14.69 -6.49 11.02
CA ARG A 478 15.16 -7.19 9.82
C ARG A 478 15.13 -6.21 8.65
N MET A 479 16.23 -6.13 7.92
CA MET A 479 16.33 -5.22 6.79
C MET A 479 15.36 -5.68 5.70
N ASN A 480 14.52 -4.77 5.23
CA ASN A 480 13.63 -5.01 4.10
C ASN A 480 14.39 -4.74 2.80
N VAL A 481 14.08 -5.47 1.73
CA VAL A 481 14.63 -5.27 0.40
C VAL A 481 13.51 -4.77 -0.50
N GLN A 482 13.67 -3.58 -1.09
CA GLN A 482 12.74 -3.01 -2.06
C GLN A 482 13.29 -3.17 -3.46
N TRP A 483 12.63 -4.00 -4.27
CA TRP A 483 12.96 -4.21 -5.67
C TRP A 483 12.29 -3.13 -6.52
N LEU A 484 13.09 -2.32 -7.22
CA LEU A 484 12.64 -1.13 -7.95
C LEU A 484 12.75 -1.33 -9.46
N ASN A 485 11.79 -0.81 -10.22
CA ASN A 485 11.95 -0.70 -11.68
C ASN A 485 12.87 0.46 -12.08
N ARG A 486 13.11 0.60 -13.40
CA ARG A 486 13.92 1.69 -13.99
C ARG A 486 13.43 3.10 -13.65
N ARG A 487 12.15 3.29 -13.30
CA ARG A 487 11.56 4.58 -12.91
C ARG A 487 11.64 4.85 -11.40
N GLY A 488 12.18 3.92 -10.61
CA GLY A 488 12.30 4.02 -9.16
C GLY A 488 11.03 3.66 -8.38
N THR A 489 10.03 3.02 -9.00
CA THR A 489 8.84 2.53 -8.29
C THR A 489 9.08 1.11 -7.77
N VAL A 490 8.58 0.81 -6.57
CA VAL A 490 8.69 -0.53 -5.96
C VAL A 490 7.82 -1.52 -6.74
N LEU A 491 8.45 -2.58 -7.26
CA LEU A 491 7.82 -3.72 -7.93
C LEU A 491 7.36 -4.76 -6.89
N ASP A 492 8.26 -5.14 -5.99
CA ASP A 492 8.01 -6.05 -4.87
C ASP A 492 8.96 -5.72 -3.72
N GLN A 493 8.68 -6.22 -2.52
CA GLN A 493 9.56 -6.08 -1.37
C GLN A 493 9.42 -7.25 -0.38
N ASP A 494 10.52 -7.64 0.22
CA ASP A 494 10.55 -8.69 1.24
C ASP A 494 11.76 -8.51 2.17
N ARG A 495 11.68 -9.08 3.37
CA ARG A 495 12.82 -9.20 4.29
C ARG A 495 13.64 -10.46 4.04
N ASP A 496 13.09 -11.40 3.26
CA ASP A 496 13.81 -12.56 2.76
C ASP A 496 14.21 -12.33 1.28
N LEU A 497 15.48 -12.00 1.06
CA LEU A 497 16.01 -11.76 -0.28
C LEU A 497 15.95 -13.02 -1.15
N VAL A 498 16.10 -14.21 -0.56
CA VAL A 498 16.09 -15.48 -1.30
C VAL A 498 14.67 -15.77 -1.78
N ALA A 499 13.68 -15.61 -0.90
CA ALA A 499 12.28 -15.74 -1.29
C ALA A 499 11.88 -14.69 -2.33
N LEU A 500 12.36 -13.45 -2.20
CA LEU A 500 12.12 -12.39 -3.17
C LEU A 500 12.72 -12.73 -4.54
N LYS A 501 13.99 -13.20 -4.60
CA LYS A 501 14.64 -13.62 -5.84
C LYS A 501 13.88 -14.78 -6.51
N ARG A 502 13.49 -15.80 -5.74
CA ARG A 502 12.75 -16.97 -6.24
C ARG A 502 11.39 -16.60 -6.85
N ARG A 503 10.65 -15.67 -6.25
CA ARG A 503 9.35 -15.22 -6.79
C ARG A 503 9.45 -14.54 -8.15
N HIS A 504 10.62 -13.98 -8.47
CA HIS A 504 10.85 -13.20 -9.69
C HIS A 504 11.89 -13.84 -10.59
N GLU A 505 12.17 -15.13 -10.43
CA GLU A 505 13.21 -15.87 -11.15
C GLU A 505 12.98 -15.84 -12.68
N GLU A 506 11.73 -16.01 -13.13
CA GLU A 506 11.33 -15.89 -14.55
C GLU A 506 11.56 -14.47 -15.09
N THR A 507 11.15 -13.43 -14.33
CA THR A 507 11.34 -12.03 -14.73
C THR A 507 12.81 -11.58 -14.67
N LEU A 508 13.59 -12.19 -13.77
CA LEU A 508 15.05 -12.03 -13.69
C LEU A 508 15.73 -12.64 -14.91
N SER A 509 15.27 -13.82 -15.35
CA SER A 509 15.70 -14.44 -16.60
C SER A 509 15.36 -13.55 -17.79
N ASP A 510 14.12 -13.07 -17.91
CA ASP A 510 13.69 -12.20 -19.01
C ASP A 510 14.44 -10.86 -19.05
N ALA A 511 14.73 -10.25 -17.90
CA ALA A 511 15.48 -9.00 -17.81
C ALA A 511 16.95 -9.16 -18.19
N LEU A 512 17.53 -10.34 -17.92
CA LEU A 512 18.89 -10.71 -18.31
C LEU A 512 18.96 -11.18 -19.78
N ASP A 513 17.92 -11.84 -20.28
CA ASP A 513 17.79 -12.28 -21.68
C ASP A 513 17.73 -11.10 -22.65
N VAL A 514 17.09 -9.99 -22.26
CA VAL A 514 17.04 -8.74 -23.05
C VAL A 514 18.40 -8.01 -23.07
N GLU A 515 19.29 -8.24 -22.11
CA GLU A 515 20.64 -7.67 -22.11
C GLU A 515 21.69 -8.59 -22.76
N ALA A 516 21.48 -9.91 -22.75
CA ALA A 516 22.29 -10.88 -23.49
C ALA A 516 22.07 -10.80 -25.02
N THR A 517 20.93 -10.30 -25.50
CA THR A 517 20.65 -10.16 -26.94
C THR A 517 21.36 -8.99 -27.63
N VAL A 518 22.12 -8.15 -26.91
CA VAL A 518 22.78 -6.96 -27.49
C VAL A 518 24.16 -7.29 -28.11
N GLY A 519 24.58 -8.56 -28.12
CA GLY A 519 25.84 -8.98 -28.76
C GLY A 519 25.78 -10.37 -29.39
N SER A 520 25.54 -10.39 -30.70
CA SER A 520 25.79 -11.44 -31.72
C SER A 520 25.00 -12.76 -31.67
N ASP A 521 24.30 -13.00 -32.78
CA ASP A 521 24.06 -14.27 -33.50
C ASP A 521 23.43 -15.47 -32.77
N LYS A 522 22.77 -16.32 -33.56
CA LYS A 522 22.15 -17.58 -33.11
C LYS A 522 23.13 -18.38 -32.25
N PRO A 523 22.68 -19.10 -31.21
CA PRO A 523 23.55 -19.95 -30.41
C PRO A 523 24.32 -20.90 -31.34
N GLU A 524 25.65 -20.76 -31.37
CA GLU A 524 26.52 -21.55 -32.21
C GLU A 524 26.48 -23.02 -31.75
N ARG A 525 26.21 -23.92 -32.70
CA ARG A 525 26.10 -25.36 -32.45
C ARG A 525 27.45 -26.03 -32.66
N PHE A 526 28.01 -26.59 -31.59
CA PHE A 526 29.31 -27.26 -31.61
C PHE A 526 29.19 -28.76 -31.35
N VAL A 527 29.83 -29.57 -32.18
CA VAL A 527 29.99 -31.03 -31.98
C VAL A 527 31.43 -31.42 -31.68
N THR A 528 32.34 -30.44 -31.71
CA THR A 528 33.75 -30.52 -31.34
C THR A 528 34.10 -29.26 -30.55
N PHE A 529 35.17 -29.29 -29.76
CA PHE A 529 35.57 -28.11 -28.99
C PHE A 529 35.80 -26.89 -29.89
N PRO A 530 35.32 -25.68 -29.55
CA PRO A 530 35.45 -24.49 -30.39
C PRO A 530 36.91 -24.11 -30.63
N ASP A 531 37.27 -23.84 -31.90
CA ASP A 531 38.65 -23.47 -32.27
C ASP A 531 39.08 -22.13 -31.65
N THR A 532 38.12 -21.28 -31.28
CA THR A 532 38.32 -19.99 -30.62
C THR A 532 38.63 -20.09 -29.13
N GLY A 533 38.46 -21.26 -28.51
CA GLY A 533 38.54 -21.41 -27.06
C GLY A 533 37.30 -20.88 -26.33
N ILE A 534 37.26 -21.10 -25.01
CA ILE A 534 36.20 -20.56 -24.15
C ILE A 534 36.83 -19.64 -23.10
N GLU A 535 36.41 -18.37 -23.10
CA GLU A 535 36.90 -17.37 -22.14
C GLU A 535 36.40 -17.68 -20.72
N LYS A 536 37.28 -17.59 -19.71
CA LYS A 536 36.89 -17.72 -18.29
C LYS A 536 35.91 -16.66 -17.84
N GLN A 537 36.06 -15.44 -18.34
CA GLN A 537 35.15 -14.34 -18.08
C GLN A 537 35.34 -13.28 -19.15
N ARG A 538 34.27 -12.59 -19.50
CA ARG A 538 34.26 -11.48 -20.46
C ARG A 538 33.74 -10.23 -19.77
N ARG A 539 34.41 -9.10 -19.92
CA ARG A 539 33.86 -7.81 -19.51
C ARG A 539 33.07 -7.21 -20.65
N LEU A 540 31.79 -6.96 -20.43
CA LEU A 540 30.91 -6.26 -21.35
C LEU A 540 30.69 -4.84 -20.84
N ARG A 541 30.60 -3.89 -21.78
CA ARG A 541 30.32 -2.49 -21.48
C ARG A 541 29.02 -2.09 -22.17
N GLN A 542 28.03 -1.71 -21.39
CA GLN A 542 26.75 -1.22 -21.90
C GLN A 542 26.47 0.16 -21.30
N GLY A 543 26.55 1.20 -22.14
CA GLY A 543 26.50 2.59 -21.69
C GLY A 543 27.72 2.97 -20.83
N HIS A 544 27.47 3.40 -19.59
CA HIS A 544 28.51 3.86 -18.65
C HIS A 544 28.90 2.82 -17.59
N THR A 545 28.43 1.58 -17.71
CA THR A 545 28.67 0.52 -16.72
C THR A 545 29.40 -0.66 -17.36
N ASP A 546 30.43 -1.15 -16.68
CA ASP A 546 31.13 -2.39 -17.03
C ASP A 546 30.54 -3.54 -16.19
N PHE A 547 30.24 -4.68 -16.83
CA PHE A 547 29.82 -5.91 -16.13
C PHE A 547 30.62 -7.11 -16.63
N THR A 548 30.83 -8.09 -15.74
CA THR A 548 31.58 -9.31 -16.04
C THR A 548 30.59 -10.46 -16.24
N VAL A 549 30.73 -11.18 -17.35
CA VAL A 549 29.93 -12.34 -17.71
C VAL A 549 30.80 -13.58 -17.85
N PHE A 550 30.21 -14.77 -17.72
CA PHE A 550 30.94 -16.04 -17.61
C PHE A 550 30.50 -17.04 -18.70
N PRO A 551 31.14 -17.04 -19.90
CA PRO A 551 30.81 -18.00 -20.96
C PRO A 551 31.07 -19.47 -20.55
N ALA A 552 30.15 -20.37 -20.89
CA ALA A 552 30.25 -21.79 -20.58
C ALA A 552 29.77 -22.65 -21.76
N LEU A 553 30.35 -23.86 -21.88
CA LEU A 553 29.80 -24.89 -22.77
C LEU A 553 28.55 -25.47 -22.10
N VAL A 554 27.41 -25.44 -22.77
CA VAL A 554 26.15 -25.98 -22.27
C VAL A 554 25.76 -27.21 -23.06
N ASP A 555 25.51 -28.31 -22.37
CA ASP A 555 25.01 -29.56 -22.94
C ASP A 555 23.61 -29.37 -23.53
N LYS A 556 23.45 -29.64 -24.83
CA LYS A 556 22.17 -29.65 -25.54
C LYS A 556 21.78 -31.05 -26.04
N GLY A 557 22.45 -32.10 -25.56
CA GLY A 557 22.19 -33.50 -25.86
C GLY A 557 22.92 -34.01 -27.10
N ASP A 558 22.65 -33.45 -28.27
CA ASP A 558 23.28 -33.85 -29.55
C ASP A 558 24.37 -32.88 -30.03
N HIS A 559 24.60 -31.81 -29.27
CA HIS A 559 25.63 -30.81 -29.46
C HIS A 559 25.87 -30.05 -28.14
N VAL A 560 26.81 -29.13 -28.14
CA VAL A 560 26.95 -28.10 -27.10
C VAL A 560 26.80 -26.70 -27.70
N ALA A 561 26.38 -25.76 -26.88
CA ALA A 561 26.32 -24.33 -27.22
C ALA A 561 27.19 -23.53 -26.25
N VAL A 562 27.62 -22.34 -26.65
CA VAL A 562 28.27 -21.39 -25.74
C VAL A 562 27.21 -20.43 -25.21
N GLU A 563 26.95 -20.49 -23.91
CA GLU A 563 25.97 -19.62 -23.25
C GLU A 563 26.63 -18.86 -22.09
N ILE A 564 25.98 -17.77 -21.67
CA ILE A 564 26.49 -16.89 -20.63
C ILE A 564 25.89 -17.28 -19.29
N ALA A 565 26.73 -17.75 -18.36
CA ALA A 565 26.33 -18.00 -16.98
C ALA A 565 26.31 -16.70 -16.16
N VAL A 566 25.40 -16.63 -15.18
CA VAL A 566 25.20 -15.45 -14.33
C VAL A 566 26.28 -15.29 -13.25
N ASN A 567 27.04 -16.37 -12.96
CA ASN A 567 28.15 -16.37 -12.01
C ASN A 567 29.13 -17.51 -12.30
N ALA A 568 30.32 -17.45 -11.69
CA ALA A 568 31.38 -18.44 -11.89
C ALA A 568 31.02 -19.86 -11.42
N SER A 569 30.17 -20.01 -10.40
CA SER A 569 29.74 -21.34 -9.92
C SER A 569 28.86 -22.04 -10.95
N GLN A 570 27.88 -21.33 -11.51
CA GLN A 570 27.03 -21.84 -12.59
C GLN A 570 27.84 -22.13 -13.85
N GLN A 571 28.79 -21.26 -14.20
CA GLN A 571 29.71 -21.48 -15.32
C GLN A 571 30.45 -22.82 -15.19
N ARG A 572 31.02 -23.12 -14.02
CA ARG A 572 31.76 -24.38 -13.79
C ARG A 572 30.88 -25.59 -14.04
N VAL A 573 29.69 -25.63 -13.46
CA VAL A 573 28.76 -26.77 -13.60
C VAL A 573 28.33 -26.96 -15.05
N TRP A 574 27.96 -25.87 -15.73
CA TRP A 574 27.59 -25.92 -17.13
C TRP A 574 28.75 -26.42 -17.99
N HIS A 575 29.91 -25.76 -17.85
CA HIS A 575 31.10 -26.03 -18.63
C HIS A 575 31.61 -27.46 -18.46
N GLU A 576 31.64 -27.99 -17.23
CA GLU A 576 32.01 -29.38 -16.93
C GLU A 576 31.10 -30.37 -17.67
N ARG A 577 29.78 -30.14 -17.62
CA ARG A 577 28.81 -31.00 -18.30
C ARG A 577 28.91 -30.86 -19.83
N GLY A 578 29.10 -29.65 -20.35
CA GLY A 578 29.34 -29.41 -21.78
C GLY A 578 30.61 -30.09 -22.29
N LEU A 579 31.71 -30.04 -21.53
CA LEU A 579 32.94 -30.77 -21.86
C LEU A 579 32.70 -32.28 -21.94
N CYS A 580 32.02 -32.87 -20.96
CA CYS A 580 31.65 -34.29 -20.98
C CYS A 580 30.89 -34.62 -22.27
N ARG A 581 29.91 -33.79 -22.65
CA ARG A 581 29.14 -33.98 -23.88
C ARG A 581 30.03 -33.96 -25.13
N LEU A 582 30.97 -33.03 -25.23
CA LEU A 582 31.91 -32.99 -26.35
C LEU A 582 32.76 -34.26 -26.45
N PHE A 583 33.24 -34.80 -25.33
CA PHE A 583 33.96 -36.07 -25.32
C PHE A 583 33.08 -37.24 -25.77
N VAL A 584 31.83 -37.31 -25.29
CA VAL A 584 30.86 -38.32 -25.75
C VAL A 584 30.62 -38.23 -27.26
N LEU A 585 30.49 -37.02 -27.81
CA LEU A 585 30.33 -36.81 -29.25
C LEU A 585 31.59 -37.20 -30.04
N ALA A 586 32.78 -36.90 -29.52
CA ALA A 586 34.05 -37.27 -30.12
C ALA A 586 34.27 -38.80 -30.12
N GLU A 587 33.85 -39.50 -29.07
CA GLU A 587 33.92 -40.95 -28.89
C GLU A 587 32.80 -41.72 -29.62
N SER A 588 32.27 -41.18 -30.72
CA SER A 588 31.10 -41.72 -31.44
C SER A 588 31.20 -43.22 -31.82
N GLN A 589 32.39 -43.74 -32.12
CA GLN A 589 32.59 -45.17 -32.41
C GLN A 589 32.47 -46.02 -31.14
N SER A 590 33.11 -45.60 -30.05
CA SER A 590 33.05 -46.23 -28.73
C SER A 590 31.62 -46.22 -28.18
N VAL A 591 30.91 -45.10 -28.34
CA VAL A 591 29.48 -44.96 -27.97
C VAL A 591 28.61 -45.97 -28.72
N ARG A 592 28.83 -46.18 -30.02
CA ARG A 592 28.07 -47.19 -30.80
C ARG A 592 28.34 -48.61 -30.32
N TYR A 593 29.58 -48.91 -29.91
CA TYR A 593 29.93 -50.22 -29.36
C TYR A 593 29.28 -50.43 -27.98
N LEU A 594 29.46 -49.48 -27.05
CA LEU A 594 28.84 -49.53 -25.72
C LEU A 594 27.32 -49.61 -25.80
N ARG A 595 26.68 -48.95 -26.77
CA ARG A 595 25.23 -49.05 -26.99
C ARG A 595 24.79 -50.47 -27.31
N LYS A 596 25.58 -51.22 -28.10
CA LYS A 596 25.26 -52.62 -28.43
C LYS A 596 25.39 -53.53 -27.21
N GLU A 597 26.39 -53.30 -26.37
CA GLU A 597 26.58 -54.06 -25.13
C GLU A 597 25.48 -53.73 -24.12
N TYR A 598 25.19 -52.46 -23.89
CA TYR A 598 24.09 -51.98 -23.03
C TYR A 598 22.72 -52.56 -23.45
N GLN A 599 22.44 -52.63 -24.75
CA GLN A 599 21.19 -53.19 -25.27
C GLN A 599 20.97 -54.67 -24.96
N LYS A 600 22.02 -55.43 -24.64
CA LYS A 600 21.90 -56.86 -24.25
C LYS A 600 21.26 -57.01 -22.86
N GLU A 601 21.38 -56.00 -22.00
CA GLU A 601 20.93 -56.03 -20.60
C GLU A 601 19.44 -55.68 -20.44
N SER A 602 18.57 -56.41 -21.15
CA SER A 602 17.12 -56.18 -21.14
C SER A 602 16.47 -56.25 -19.76
N THR A 603 16.97 -57.11 -18.86
CA THR A 603 16.50 -57.22 -17.47
C THR A 603 16.76 -55.95 -16.68
N MET A 604 17.96 -55.37 -16.81
CA MET A 604 18.33 -54.11 -16.16
C MET A 604 17.40 -52.98 -16.62
N HIS A 605 17.09 -52.89 -17.92
CA HIS A 605 16.15 -51.89 -18.43
C HIS A 605 14.76 -52.00 -17.78
N MET A 606 14.25 -53.22 -17.60
CA MET A 606 12.96 -53.44 -16.93
C MET A 606 13.02 -53.04 -15.45
N GLN A 607 14.12 -53.36 -14.75
CA GLN A 607 14.32 -53.05 -13.34
C GLN A 607 14.43 -51.54 -13.07
N LEU A 608 14.99 -50.78 -14.02
CA LEU A 608 15.12 -49.32 -13.93
C LEU A 608 13.97 -48.54 -14.59
N ALA A 609 12.97 -49.20 -15.19
CA ALA A 609 11.91 -48.54 -15.95
C ALA A 609 11.06 -47.55 -15.12
N LYS A 610 10.97 -47.72 -13.79
CA LYS A 610 10.31 -46.77 -12.88
C LYS A 610 11.17 -45.52 -12.58
N LEU A 611 12.45 -45.54 -12.92
CA LEU A 611 13.44 -44.52 -12.57
C LEU A 611 13.73 -43.56 -13.73
N ALA A 612 14.04 -44.09 -14.91
CA ALA A 612 14.39 -43.32 -16.11
C ALA A 612 14.21 -44.16 -17.39
N ASP A 613 14.11 -43.49 -18.54
CA ASP A 613 14.09 -44.19 -19.85
C ASP A 613 15.45 -44.86 -20.11
N PRO A 614 15.49 -46.06 -20.74
CA PRO A 614 16.74 -46.72 -21.06
C PRO A 614 17.75 -45.86 -21.83
N ASN A 615 17.32 -44.90 -22.65
CA ASN A 615 18.23 -43.98 -23.33
C ASN A 615 18.77 -42.89 -22.41
N GLU A 616 18.00 -42.42 -21.44
CA GLU A 616 18.45 -41.46 -20.42
C GLU A 616 19.49 -42.10 -19.51
N VAL A 617 19.27 -43.35 -19.10
CA VAL A 617 20.24 -44.14 -18.32
C VAL A 617 21.52 -44.34 -19.13
N PHE A 618 21.42 -44.68 -20.41
CA PHE A 618 22.58 -44.84 -21.27
C PHE A 618 23.33 -43.51 -21.46
N ASP A 619 22.62 -42.39 -21.64
CA ASP A 619 23.24 -41.08 -21.76
C ASP A 619 23.97 -40.68 -20.46
N ALA A 620 23.33 -40.88 -19.31
CA ALA A 620 23.94 -40.61 -18.01
C ALA A 620 25.18 -41.49 -17.76
N LEU A 621 25.16 -42.75 -18.22
CA LEU A 621 26.32 -43.65 -18.19
C LEU A 621 27.48 -43.06 -18.99
N LEU A 622 27.23 -42.66 -20.24
CA LEU A 622 28.25 -42.04 -21.09
C LEU A 622 28.81 -40.75 -20.48
N MET A 623 27.94 -39.90 -19.93
CA MET A 623 28.34 -38.65 -19.28
C MET A 623 29.18 -38.90 -18.03
N SER A 624 28.86 -39.93 -17.23
CA SER A 624 29.64 -40.34 -16.06
C SER A 624 31.02 -40.88 -16.45
N VAL A 625 31.10 -41.73 -17.47
CA VAL A 625 32.38 -42.24 -18.00
C VAL A 625 33.21 -41.09 -18.57
N ALA A 626 32.62 -40.21 -19.37
CA ALA A 626 33.32 -39.05 -19.92
C ALA A 626 33.88 -38.15 -18.80
N ARG A 627 33.09 -37.93 -17.75
CA ARG A 627 33.50 -37.15 -16.58
C ARG A 627 34.71 -37.77 -15.90
N HIS A 628 34.65 -39.09 -15.64
CA HIS A 628 35.72 -39.82 -14.96
C HIS A 628 37.01 -39.85 -15.77
N VAL A 629 36.92 -40.19 -17.05
CA VAL A 629 38.09 -40.38 -17.93
C VAL A 629 38.74 -39.05 -18.29
N TYR A 630 37.97 -38.01 -18.64
CA TYR A 630 38.52 -36.80 -19.27
C TYR A 630 38.43 -35.52 -18.42
N VAL A 631 37.47 -35.44 -17.48
CA VAL A 631 37.08 -34.14 -16.87
C VAL A 631 37.48 -34.03 -15.39
N THR A 632 37.83 -35.12 -14.72
CA THR A 632 38.41 -35.09 -13.36
C THR A 632 39.70 -34.24 -13.27
N GLN A 633 40.33 -33.90 -14.40
CA GLN A 633 41.48 -32.99 -14.52
C GLN A 633 41.17 -31.64 -15.23
N ALA A 634 39.90 -31.25 -15.35
CA ALA A 634 39.41 -30.20 -16.25
C ALA A 634 39.92 -28.77 -16.01
N GLU A 635 40.65 -28.47 -14.93
CA GLU A 635 41.32 -27.16 -14.78
C GLU A 635 42.32 -26.85 -15.92
N LYS A 636 42.59 -27.81 -16.81
CA LYS A 636 43.56 -27.71 -17.91
C LYS A 636 42.97 -27.64 -19.33
N ILE A 637 41.65 -27.76 -19.54
CA ILE A 637 41.06 -27.82 -20.90
C ILE A 637 40.38 -26.50 -21.25
N GLU A 638 41.12 -25.58 -21.86
CA GLU A 638 40.65 -24.24 -22.26
C GLU A 638 40.70 -24.03 -23.78
N SER A 639 41.40 -24.91 -24.50
CA SER A 639 41.62 -24.85 -25.93
C SER A 639 41.32 -26.17 -26.66
N ARG A 640 41.11 -26.07 -27.98
CA ARG A 640 40.91 -27.25 -28.84
C ARG A 640 42.11 -28.22 -28.79
N ALA A 641 43.33 -27.69 -28.72
CA ALA A 641 44.53 -28.51 -28.67
C ALA A 641 44.61 -29.35 -27.39
N GLU A 642 44.22 -28.78 -26.24
CA GLU A 642 44.17 -29.51 -24.96
C GLU A 642 43.06 -30.56 -24.96
N PHE A 643 41.90 -30.26 -25.55
CA PHE A 643 40.82 -31.22 -25.72
C PHE A 643 41.26 -32.42 -26.59
N ASP A 644 41.87 -32.16 -27.74
CA ASP A 644 42.34 -33.22 -28.65
C ASP A 644 43.48 -34.04 -28.01
N ALA A 645 44.36 -33.41 -27.23
CA ALA A 645 45.42 -34.10 -26.49
C ALA A 645 44.85 -35.04 -25.41
N MET A 646 43.87 -34.58 -24.63
CA MET A 646 43.20 -35.38 -23.61
C MET A 646 42.47 -36.60 -24.22
N LEU A 647 41.81 -36.39 -25.37
CA LEU A 647 41.16 -37.47 -26.13
C LEU A 647 42.19 -38.50 -26.63
N ALA A 648 43.38 -38.05 -27.06
CA ALA A 648 44.43 -38.93 -27.54
C ALA A 648 45.16 -39.69 -26.43
N GLU A 649 45.35 -39.07 -25.26
CA GLU A 649 46.04 -39.65 -24.09
C GLU A 649 45.27 -40.84 -23.51
N HIS A 650 43.97 -40.69 -23.32
CA HIS A 650 43.11 -41.72 -22.73
C HIS A 650 42.37 -42.57 -23.78
N ARG A 651 42.93 -42.64 -25.00
CA ARG A 651 42.34 -43.32 -26.15
C ARG A 651 42.31 -44.84 -25.95
N GLY A 652 41.22 -45.33 -25.35
CA GLY A 652 40.99 -46.75 -25.07
C GLY A 652 40.34 -46.99 -23.69
N GLU A 653 40.44 -46.04 -22.78
CA GLU A 653 39.90 -46.14 -21.42
C GLU A 653 38.37 -45.99 -21.41
N PHE A 654 37.82 -45.16 -22.29
CA PHE A 654 36.37 -44.88 -22.36
C PHE A 654 35.53 -46.15 -22.56
N VAL A 655 35.97 -47.07 -23.42
CA VAL A 655 35.26 -48.34 -23.63
C VAL A 655 35.39 -49.25 -22.41
N SER A 656 36.58 -49.37 -21.82
CA SER A 656 36.81 -50.21 -20.65
C SER A 656 35.93 -49.78 -19.47
N TYR A 657 36.03 -48.51 -19.07
CA TYR A 657 35.22 -47.96 -17.98
C TYR A 657 33.71 -47.95 -18.31
N GLY A 658 33.35 -47.84 -19.59
CA GLY A 658 31.97 -47.98 -20.03
C GLY A 658 31.41 -49.38 -19.83
N LEU A 659 32.18 -50.43 -20.16
CA LEU A 659 31.78 -51.83 -19.93
C LEU A 659 31.68 -52.13 -18.43
N ASP A 660 32.68 -51.71 -17.65
CA ASP A 660 32.70 -51.89 -16.20
C ASP A 660 31.50 -51.20 -15.53
N LEU A 661 31.12 -50.02 -16.04
CA LEU A 661 29.96 -49.29 -15.53
C LEU A 661 28.62 -49.92 -15.98
N ILE A 662 28.55 -50.55 -17.15
CA ILE A 662 27.36 -51.34 -17.54
C ILE A 662 27.18 -52.48 -16.54
N GLU A 663 28.22 -53.26 -16.24
CA GLU A 663 28.16 -54.36 -15.27
C GLU A 663 27.77 -53.87 -13.87
N THR A 664 28.37 -52.75 -13.43
CA THR A 664 28.02 -52.11 -12.16
C THR A 664 26.55 -51.66 -12.14
N CYS A 665 26.06 -51.08 -13.24
CA CYS A 665 24.67 -50.65 -13.37
C CYS A 665 23.69 -51.83 -13.31
N VAL A 666 24.04 -52.98 -13.90
CA VAL A 666 23.24 -54.22 -13.77
C VAL A 666 23.11 -54.62 -12.30
N ALA A 667 24.23 -54.66 -11.57
CA ALA A 667 24.21 -55.00 -10.15
C ALA A 667 23.40 -53.99 -9.29
N ILE A 668 23.49 -52.70 -9.61
CA ILE A 668 22.69 -51.65 -8.94
C ILE A 668 21.20 -51.84 -9.24
N ALA A 669 20.84 -52.07 -10.50
CA ALA A 669 19.45 -52.24 -10.92
C ALA A 669 18.78 -53.44 -10.23
N GLU A 670 19.49 -54.57 -10.16
CA GLU A 670 19.02 -55.77 -9.47
C GLU A 670 18.74 -55.49 -8.00
N LYS A 671 19.74 -54.98 -7.25
CA LYS A 671 19.58 -54.72 -5.82
C LYS A 671 18.55 -53.63 -5.52
N ARG A 672 18.48 -52.59 -6.36
CA ARG A 672 17.49 -51.52 -6.20
C ARG A 672 16.08 -52.05 -6.41
N PHE A 673 15.89 -52.93 -7.39
CA PHE A 673 14.60 -53.57 -7.64
C PHE A 673 14.19 -54.45 -6.46
N ASP A 674 15.10 -55.28 -5.94
CA ASP A 674 14.85 -56.12 -4.75
C ASP A 674 14.44 -55.28 -3.53
N VAL A 675 15.17 -54.20 -3.26
CA VAL A 675 14.83 -53.27 -2.16
C VAL A 675 13.48 -52.62 -2.40
N SER A 676 13.21 -52.13 -3.62
CA SER A 676 11.93 -51.49 -3.95
C SER A 676 10.75 -52.43 -3.70
N LEU A 677 10.86 -53.67 -4.16
CA LEU A 677 9.84 -54.70 -3.97
C LEU A 677 9.67 -55.06 -2.49
N ALA A 678 10.77 -55.22 -1.76
CA ALA A 678 10.73 -55.55 -0.34
C ALA A 678 10.11 -54.42 0.50
N VAL A 679 10.37 -53.15 0.16
CA VAL A 679 9.81 -51.96 0.83
C VAL A 679 8.32 -51.79 0.49
N GLU A 680 7.93 -52.01 -0.78
CA GLU A 680 6.54 -51.91 -1.23
C GLU A 680 5.62 -52.86 -0.43
N ASN A 681 6.10 -54.09 -0.18
CA ASN A 681 5.40 -55.15 0.58
C ASN A 681 5.32 -54.90 2.11
N ILE A 682 5.77 -53.75 2.63
CA ILE A 682 5.58 -53.39 4.04
C ILE A 682 4.18 -52.81 4.23
N ASP A 683 3.28 -53.60 4.83
CA ASP A 683 1.86 -53.25 5.04
C ASP A 683 1.48 -52.98 6.52
N SER A 684 2.41 -53.15 7.45
CA SER A 684 2.15 -52.96 8.89
C SER A 684 2.22 -51.49 9.31
N ALA A 685 1.17 -51.01 9.97
CA ALA A 685 1.07 -49.63 10.47
C ALA A 685 2.23 -49.23 11.42
N VAL A 686 2.73 -50.19 12.21
CA VAL A 686 3.85 -49.96 13.15
C VAL A 686 5.18 -49.75 12.41
N LEU A 687 5.28 -50.22 11.18
CA LEU A 687 6.50 -50.19 10.36
C LEU A 687 6.52 -49.01 9.38
N MET A 688 5.50 -48.15 9.40
CA MET A 688 5.39 -47.02 8.45
C MET A 688 6.53 -46.01 8.57
N SER A 689 7.04 -45.76 9.78
CA SER A 689 8.21 -44.88 9.94
C SER A 689 9.48 -45.48 9.35
N ALA A 690 9.64 -46.81 9.39
CA ALA A 690 10.78 -47.49 8.79
C ALA A 690 10.64 -47.56 7.26
N LYS A 691 9.41 -47.80 6.76
CA LYS A 691 9.08 -47.74 5.32
C LYS A 691 9.45 -46.37 4.73
N ALA A 692 8.97 -45.28 5.36
CA ALA A 692 9.25 -43.93 4.90
C ALA A 692 10.76 -43.59 4.88
N ASP A 693 11.51 -44.06 5.88
CA ASP A 693 12.97 -43.89 5.94
C ASP A 693 13.70 -44.72 4.87
N LEU A 694 13.26 -45.95 4.60
CA LEU A 694 13.83 -46.80 3.54
C LEU A 694 13.54 -46.23 2.14
N GLU A 695 12.34 -45.69 1.90
CA GLU A 695 11.98 -44.98 0.67
C GLU A 695 12.84 -43.72 0.50
N ALA A 696 13.00 -42.93 1.56
CA ALA A 696 13.86 -41.75 1.56
C ALA A 696 15.33 -42.12 1.29
N GLN A 697 15.87 -43.14 1.99
CA GLN A 697 17.24 -43.63 1.78
C GLN A 697 17.43 -44.13 0.34
N LEU A 698 16.48 -44.88 -0.22
CA LEU A 698 16.55 -45.41 -1.58
C LEU A 698 16.60 -44.26 -2.60
N SER A 699 15.73 -43.26 -2.43
CA SER A 699 15.69 -42.08 -3.29
C SER A 699 16.97 -41.22 -3.18
N HIS A 700 17.64 -41.23 -2.03
CA HIS A 700 18.86 -40.49 -1.82
C HIS A 700 20.10 -41.20 -2.37
N ILE A 701 20.20 -42.53 -2.20
CA ILE A 701 21.36 -43.32 -2.67
C ILE A 701 21.29 -43.58 -4.17
N VAL A 702 20.10 -43.84 -4.73
CA VAL A 702 19.90 -44.09 -6.16
C VAL A 702 18.73 -43.24 -6.70
N PRO A 703 18.89 -41.91 -6.80
CA PRO A 703 17.96 -41.02 -7.50
C PRO A 703 17.94 -41.26 -9.01
N ALA A 704 17.08 -40.57 -9.77
CA ALA A 704 16.95 -40.79 -11.21
C ALA A 704 18.23 -40.48 -12.01
N ASP A 705 19.00 -39.50 -11.56
CA ASP A 705 20.25 -39.03 -12.14
C ASP A 705 21.49 -39.49 -11.34
N PHE A 706 21.38 -40.62 -10.61
CA PHE A 706 22.43 -41.11 -9.72
C PHE A 706 23.79 -41.28 -10.38
N MET A 707 23.85 -41.60 -11.67
CA MET A 707 25.11 -41.76 -12.43
C MET A 707 25.87 -40.44 -12.60
N TRP A 708 25.17 -39.30 -12.59
CA TRP A 708 25.80 -37.98 -12.66
C TRP A 708 26.17 -37.47 -11.26
N GLN A 709 25.27 -37.64 -10.28
CA GLN A 709 25.49 -37.18 -8.90
C GLN A 709 26.54 -38.00 -8.15
N THR A 710 26.66 -39.30 -8.46
CA THR A 710 27.59 -40.21 -7.79
C THR A 710 28.92 -40.25 -8.54
N PRO A 711 30.06 -39.95 -7.87
CA PRO A 711 31.37 -40.14 -8.47
C PRO A 711 31.55 -41.58 -8.96
N TYR A 712 32.25 -41.74 -10.10
CA TYR A 712 32.39 -43.03 -10.77
C TYR A 712 32.91 -44.13 -9.84
N GLU A 713 33.90 -43.80 -9.01
CA GLU A 713 34.56 -44.69 -8.07
C GLU A 713 33.65 -45.15 -6.92
N ARG A 714 32.53 -44.45 -6.69
CA ARG A 714 31.52 -44.76 -5.67
C ARG A 714 30.32 -45.52 -6.23
N LEU A 715 30.16 -45.62 -7.56
CA LEU A 715 29.06 -46.39 -8.16
C LEU A 715 29.14 -47.87 -7.77
N ALA A 716 30.35 -48.43 -7.73
CA ALA A 716 30.59 -49.81 -7.28
C ALA A 716 30.24 -50.06 -5.80
N ASP A 717 30.09 -49.01 -4.99
CA ASP A 717 29.70 -49.14 -3.57
C ASP A 717 28.18 -49.26 -3.39
N LEU A 718 27.38 -48.79 -4.37
CA LEU A 718 25.92 -48.72 -4.27
C LEU A 718 25.25 -50.10 -4.07
N PRO A 719 25.63 -51.17 -4.79
CA PRO A 719 25.04 -52.50 -4.57
C PRO A 719 25.16 -52.97 -3.12
N ARG A 720 26.30 -52.70 -2.47
CA ARG A 720 26.54 -53.07 -1.07
C ARG A 720 25.64 -52.27 -0.11
N TYR A 721 25.44 -50.97 -0.36
CA TYR A 721 24.51 -50.18 0.45
C TYR A 721 23.06 -50.66 0.30
N LEU A 722 22.65 -51.01 -0.92
CA LEU A 722 21.34 -51.58 -1.20
C LEU A 722 21.16 -52.96 -0.56
N GLU A 723 22.20 -53.80 -0.54
CA GLU A 723 22.17 -55.08 0.16
C GLU A 723 21.97 -54.91 1.68
N ALA A 724 22.62 -53.91 2.30
CA ALA A 724 22.36 -53.58 3.71
C ALA A 724 20.91 -53.10 3.95
N MET A 725 20.33 -52.35 3.01
CA MET A 725 18.92 -51.96 3.08
C MET A 725 18.00 -53.18 2.98
N LEU A 726 18.25 -54.07 2.02
CA LEU A 726 17.48 -55.30 1.83
C LEU A 726 17.54 -56.18 3.08
N TYR A 727 18.72 -56.31 3.69
CA TYR A 727 18.87 -57.02 4.95
C TYR A 727 18.04 -56.40 6.06
N ARG A 728 18.07 -55.07 6.23
CA ARG A 728 17.25 -54.37 7.23
C ARG A 728 15.77 -54.65 7.03
N VAL A 729 15.26 -54.52 5.80
CA VAL A 729 13.85 -54.81 5.46
C VAL A 729 13.47 -56.25 5.83
N ASN A 730 14.36 -57.20 5.60
CA ASN A 730 14.09 -58.62 5.89
C ASN A 730 14.22 -59.00 7.37
N HIS A 731 14.83 -58.15 8.22
CA HIS A 731 15.17 -58.49 9.61
C HIS A 731 14.58 -57.54 10.68
N PHE A 732 13.84 -56.51 10.30
CA PHE A 732 13.27 -55.55 11.28
C PHE A 732 11.89 -55.96 11.85
N GLN A 733 11.19 -56.93 11.24
CA GLN A 733 9.95 -57.48 11.79
C GLN A 733 10.19 -58.11 13.17
N GLY A 734 9.47 -57.64 14.19
CA GLY A 734 9.64 -58.06 15.59
C GLY A 734 10.79 -57.36 16.36
N ARG A 735 11.51 -56.43 15.73
CA ARG A 735 12.63 -55.67 16.36
C ARG A 735 12.49 -54.14 16.21
N VAL A 736 11.26 -53.65 16.11
CA VAL A 736 10.95 -52.23 15.84
C VAL A 736 11.65 -51.27 16.80
N SER A 737 11.57 -51.52 18.10
CA SER A 737 12.23 -50.66 19.10
C SER A 737 13.75 -50.60 18.94
N LYS A 738 14.39 -51.71 18.52
CA LYS A 738 15.83 -51.72 18.26
C LYS A 738 16.18 -51.01 16.97
N ASP A 739 15.36 -51.15 15.93
CA ASP A 739 15.52 -50.41 14.67
C ASP A 739 15.42 -48.89 14.91
N GLU A 740 14.43 -48.45 15.70
CA GLU A 740 14.27 -47.03 16.07
C GLU A 740 15.48 -46.50 16.86
N GLU A 741 16.03 -47.29 17.79
CA GLU A 741 17.25 -46.92 18.55
C GLU A 741 18.45 -46.73 17.60
N LEU A 742 18.65 -47.64 16.64
CA LEU A 742 19.72 -47.53 15.65
C LEU A 742 19.48 -46.35 14.70
N MET A 743 18.24 -46.10 14.28
CA MET A 743 17.88 -44.95 13.46
C MET A 743 18.10 -43.61 14.16
N GLY A 744 17.90 -43.55 15.49
CA GLY A 744 18.25 -42.37 16.29
C GLY A 744 19.73 -41.98 16.16
N GLN A 745 20.62 -42.95 15.93
CA GLN A 745 22.05 -42.72 15.73
C GLN A 745 22.40 -42.19 14.33
N VAL A 746 21.47 -42.25 13.37
CA VAL A 746 21.67 -41.84 11.97
C VAL A 746 20.98 -40.51 11.68
N ARG A 747 19.72 -40.35 12.10
CA ARG A 747 18.85 -39.21 11.77
C ARG A 747 19.49 -37.85 12.03
N ALA A 748 20.19 -37.70 13.16
CA ALA A 748 20.83 -36.43 13.52
C ALA A 748 21.89 -36.00 12.49
N TRP A 749 22.62 -36.95 11.90
CA TRP A 749 23.64 -36.65 10.90
C TRP A 749 23.05 -36.41 9.52
N GLU A 750 21.98 -37.12 9.16
CA GLU A 750 21.26 -36.85 7.92
C GLU A 750 20.65 -35.46 7.91
N GLN A 751 20.05 -35.02 9.02
CA GLN A 751 19.53 -33.67 9.15
C GLN A 751 20.63 -32.62 9.00
N ARG A 752 21.82 -32.85 9.57
CA ARG A 752 22.99 -31.97 9.40
C ARG A 752 23.47 -31.95 7.96
N LEU A 753 23.53 -33.11 7.30
CA LEU A 753 23.93 -33.19 5.90
C LEU A 753 22.93 -32.46 5.01
N GLN A 754 21.65 -32.70 5.22
CA GLN A 754 20.58 -32.02 4.48
C GLN A 754 20.64 -30.51 4.68
N ALA A 755 20.91 -30.03 5.91
CA ALA A 755 21.06 -28.60 6.19
C ALA A 755 22.26 -27.99 5.45
N LEU A 756 23.40 -28.70 5.41
CA LEU A 756 24.58 -28.27 4.66
C LEU A 756 24.31 -28.24 3.15
N VAL A 757 23.75 -29.31 2.59
CA VAL A 757 23.39 -29.39 1.16
C VAL A 757 22.37 -28.31 0.79
N THR A 758 21.38 -28.05 1.64
CA THR A 758 20.40 -26.96 1.41
C THR A 758 21.05 -25.58 1.42
N ARG A 759 22.12 -25.40 2.20
CA ARG A 759 22.82 -24.11 2.36
C ARG A 759 23.79 -23.82 1.23
N VAL A 760 24.63 -24.79 0.87
CA VAL A 760 25.75 -24.57 -0.08
C VAL A 760 25.64 -25.36 -1.39
N GLY A 761 24.57 -26.13 -1.57
CA GLY A 761 24.42 -27.06 -2.68
C GLY A 761 25.22 -28.35 -2.49
N GLU A 762 25.24 -29.20 -3.51
CA GLU A 762 26.06 -30.41 -3.50
C GLU A 762 27.53 -30.07 -3.76
N MET A 763 28.34 -30.17 -2.71
CA MET A 763 29.80 -29.98 -2.77
C MET A 763 30.50 -31.34 -2.69
N PRO A 764 31.70 -31.51 -3.29
CA PRO A 764 32.43 -32.78 -3.27
C PRO A 764 32.57 -33.39 -1.87
N ASP A 765 32.93 -32.57 -0.88
CA ASP A 765 33.08 -32.99 0.51
C ASP A 765 31.76 -33.38 1.19
N LEU A 766 30.61 -32.85 0.72
CA LEU A 766 29.27 -33.25 1.18
C LEU A 766 28.80 -34.55 0.52
N ILE A 767 29.16 -34.77 -0.74
CA ILE A 767 28.97 -36.06 -1.42
C ILE A 767 29.75 -37.15 -0.69
N GLU A 768 30.98 -36.88 -0.25
CA GLU A 768 31.75 -37.80 0.58
C GLU A 768 31.09 -38.07 1.95
N ALA A 769 30.50 -37.05 2.57
CA ALA A 769 29.75 -37.20 3.81
C ALA A 769 28.50 -38.07 3.66
N LYS A 770 27.80 -37.97 2.53
CA LYS A 770 26.67 -38.83 2.16
C LYS A 770 27.07 -40.31 2.18
N PHE A 771 28.21 -40.65 1.58
CA PHE A 771 28.68 -42.03 1.58
C PHE A 771 29.18 -42.49 2.95
N LEU A 772 29.79 -41.61 3.76
CA LEU A 772 30.11 -41.95 5.15
C LEU A 772 28.86 -42.27 5.99
N LEU A 773 27.71 -41.64 5.70
CA LEU A 773 26.44 -42.01 6.32
C LEU A 773 25.90 -43.34 5.82
N ALA A 774 26.06 -43.65 4.54
CA ALA A 774 25.75 -44.96 4.00
C ALA A 774 26.59 -46.06 4.68
N GLU A 775 27.88 -45.81 4.92
CA GLU A 775 28.75 -46.72 5.69
C GLU A 775 28.28 -46.88 7.14
N LEU A 776 27.84 -45.80 7.80
CA LEU A 776 27.32 -45.91 9.16
C LEU A 776 26.09 -46.83 9.19
N ARG A 777 25.20 -46.69 8.20
CA ARG A 777 24.04 -47.56 8.07
C ARG A 777 24.44 -49.02 7.88
N VAL A 778 25.42 -49.33 7.04
CA VAL A 778 25.95 -50.70 6.90
C VAL A 778 26.46 -51.22 8.25
N ALA A 779 27.25 -50.42 8.97
CA ALA A 779 27.81 -50.80 10.27
C ALA A 779 26.73 -51.06 11.35
N LEU A 780 25.62 -50.31 11.33
CA LEU A 780 24.54 -50.44 12.31
C LEU A 780 23.58 -51.58 11.97
N PHE A 781 23.19 -51.71 10.69
CA PHE A 781 22.11 -52.61 10.28
C PHE A 781 22.59 -53.95 9.74
N HIS A 782 23.80 -54.04 9.16
CA HIS A 782 24.33 -55.28 8.60
C HIS A 782 25.83 -55.48 8.89
N GLN A 783 26.19 -55.65 10.18
CA GLN A 783 27.59 -55.78 10.63
C GLN A 783 28.43 -56.82 9.88
N LYS A 784 27.83 -57.95 9.47
CA LYS A 784 28.52 -59.02 8.72
C LYS A 784 28.92 -58.64 7.30
N LEU A 785 28.24 -57.66 6.68
CA LEU A 785 28.51 -57.23 5.31
C LEU A 785 29.85 -56.47 5.20
N GLY A 786 30.27 -55.83 6.29
CA GLY A 786 31.50 -55.05 6.36
C GLY A 786 31.39 -53.67 5.70
N THR A 787 32.16 -52.72 6.24
CA THR A 787 32.27 -51.35 5.71
C THR A 787 33.55 -51.21 4.90
N LYS A 788 33.51 -50.52 3.75
CA LYS A 788 34.72 -50.23 2.94
C LYS A 788 35.62 -49.24 3.69
N GLU A 789 35.00 -48.27 4.36
CA GLU A 789 35.68 -47.34 5.25
C GLU A 789 35.25 -47.50 6.70
N LYS A 790 36.22 -47.50 7.63
CA LYS A 790 35.90 -47.49 9.07
C LYS A 790 35.12 -46.23 9.41
N VAL A 791 33.93 -46.40 9.98
CA VAL A 791 33.04 -45.31 10.39
C VAL A 791 32.61 -45.49 11.85
N SER A 792 32.46 -44.37 12.55
CA SER A 792 31.93 -44.33 13.91
C SER A 792 31.24 -42.98 14.14
N GLN A 793 30.41 -42.90 15.17
CA GLN A 793 29.82 -41.64 15.65
C GLN A 793 30.89 -40.55 15.86
N LYS A 794 32.08 -40.92 16.35
CA LYS A 794 33.21 -40.00 16.54
C LYS A 794 33.80 -39.51 15.22
N LYS A 795 33.95 -40.38 14.21
CA LYS A 795 34.45 -39.99 12.88
C LYS A 795 33.46 -39.05 12.21
N LEU A 796 32.17 -39.37 12.23
CA LEU A 796 31.13 -38.48 11.68
C LEU A 796 31.13 -37.12 12.39
N LYS A 797 31.24 -37.10 13.72
CA LYS A 797 31.38 -35.84 14.46
C LYS A 797 32.54 -34.99 13.95
N GLN A 798 33.73 -35.57 13.81
CA GLN A 798 34.90 -34.84 13.30
C GLN A 798 34.72 -34.38 11.84
N THR A 799 34.17 -35.24 10.99
CA THR A 799 33.89 -34.91 9.59
C THR A 799 32.89 -33.76 9.49
N PHE A 800 31.73 -33.86 10.15
CA PHE A 800 30.71 -32.82 10.11
C PHE A 800 31.16 -31.52 10.80
N GLU A 801 31.91 -31.58 11.90
CA GLU A 801 32.51 -30.37 12.49
C GLU A 801 33.49 -29.69 11.51
N ARG A 802 34.25 -30.46 10.72
CA ARG A 802 35.10 -29.92 9.66
C ARG A 802 34.26 -29.32 8.54
N LEU A 803 33.25 -30.02 8.04
CA LEU A 803 32.39 -29.55 6.95
C LEU A 803 31.62 -28.28 7.33
N GLU A 804 31.11 -28.23 8.56
CA GLU A 804 30.46 -27.05 9.09
C GLU A 804 31.46 -25.92 9.28
N ARG A 805 32.72 -26.19 9.69
CA ARG A 805 33.75 -25.15 9.64
C ARG A 805 33.99 -24.63 8.23
N THR A 806 34.03 -25.51 7.23
CA THR A 806 34.27 -25.11 5.84
C THR A 806 33.10 -24.34 5.22
N TYR A 807 31.85 -24.77 5.47
CA TYR A 807 30.67 -24.27 4.72
C TYR A 807 29.68 -23.45 5.55
N ILE A 808 29.81 -23.51 6.88
CA ILE A 808 29.09 -22.63 7.81
C ILE A 808 30.01 -21.54 8.33
N ASN A 809 31.34 -21.79 8.41
CA ASN A 809 32.26 -20.84 9.00
C ASN A 809 33.15 -19.96 8.09
N ASP A 810 33.37 -20.32 6.83
CA ASP A 810 33.83 -19.40 5.78
C ASP A 810 32.63 -18.79 5.05
#